data_AF-A0A7C1PMT0-F1
#
_entry.id   AF-A0A7C1PMT0-F1
#
_cell.length_a   1.000
_cell.length_b   1.000
_cell.length_c   1.000
_cell.angle_alpha   90.00
_cell.angle_beta   90.00
_cell.angle_gamma   90.00
#
_symmetry.space_group_name_H-M   'P 1'
#
loop_
_entity.id
_entity.type
_entity.pdbx_description
1 polymer ?
#
loop_
_entity_poly.entity_id
_entity_poly.type
_entity_poly.pdbx_seq_one_letter_code
_entity_poly.pdbx_strand_id
1 'polypeptide(L)'
;MKTSQIILEKLSISGFRAFLKEQHFLLSQKGNPRSLAVFAPNAKGKSSLVDAIEYFFSQDGTLKRIGLRRSGTQAGREAIEHYKSKDDEVPSKVSIYFNHLNNKFGDTRVVTSGDQKRPSSAQKLLDSIKVEFIIRGYELRRFVENQTPQERYQEVSDCFGLSSLTNIQNKIRDLRISINKEITEDRAKAERIRDLKRITDNSISIWNETDIIKWINLNVIKPLKTDVAIDSLVKNSKTYKILRKEKEDEEKKIGISTLKQLCNKIKQLYEPDVKLPDGSTQFESGLLVSLTQNIEKANTVYNKKQEEQSKSEKAVFKEIWEKAKEVFENESISLDICPICNTPFEKTGLGSREHITLHINTERSSLESYSNAEKELFNAVQKVHKDISEIKTSISNLKTALDFANIQIEIDSINSYQKSLDLWKVNQSAPNVLEIKSLLSSHLQTFQEKIVEIEEKQGEYTFSNALSKIDELISLKNKLEEIEKINIELKKIYDLVFEYEKILVEKIRGFIQFLIDTLKNDVNDLYRSVHPFEESAPSILLELPLETRQPCLNLLIDFVANRKGVVPSGYLSDSQLHTLALSLRLAAIRFFNQNAPIIILDDVVTSYDADHRKAIAAMLEKYFKEYQIIIVTHDERFFLYLKDHLSQSIWIFKRIIKLDEKFGPIFHDHKISDSLIDEKLSKNESVSNEIRQAEEEWLLQICRDFGVDIRIRDVHRPYEYERSELAVALYTFIKSRNIEVPKINGISNPFIISLQSGFIENFGSHFSDNPYAYSSTGDELKRWAEFKQFRNSFVCPKCGCKRFKRPRVEVDKPLCKKCETPFEFSTSIKKSI
;
A
#
# COMPACT_ATOMS: atom_id res chain seq x y z
N MET A 1 9.68 41.35 13.11
CA MET A 1 10.59 40.53 12.29
C MET A 1 9.96 40.38 10.91
N LYS A 2 10.47 41.07 9.87
CA LYS A 2 9.99 40.93 8.47
C LYS A 2 10.58 39.64 7.89
N THR A 3 9.94 38.52 8.17
CA THR A 3 10.48 37.15 7.97
C THR A 3 10.15 36.61 6.58
N SER A 4 11.20 36.42 5.75
CA SER A 4 11.31 35.34 4.75
C SER A 4 10.07 34.94 3.95
N GLN A 5 9.33 35.88 3.37
CA GLN A 5 8.17 35.58 2.50
C GLN A 5 8.60 35.34 1.05
N ILE A 6 7.95 34.38 0.39
CA ILE A 6 8.13 34.15 -1.05
C ILE A 6 7.26 35.14 -1.83
N ILE A 7 7.88 35.83 -2.79
CA ILE A 7 7.24 36.83 -3.67
C ILE A 7 7.26 36.33 -5.11
N LEU A 8 6.17 36.55 -5.85
CA LEU A 8 6.09 36.35 -7.30
C LEU A 8 6.70 37.55 -8.03
N GLU A 9 7.83 37.36 -8.72
CA GLU A 9 8.53 38.45 -9.42
C GLU A 9 8.06 38.67 -10.85
N LYS A 10 7.91 37.57 -11.60
CA LYS A 10 7.64 37.63 -13.05
C LYS A 10 6.84 36.41 -13.50
N LEU A 11 5.84 36.65 -14.34
CA LEU A 11 5.10 35.64 -15.08
C LEU A 11 5.30 35.87 -16.58
N SER A 12 5.62 34.82 -17.34
CA SER A 12 5.74 34.86 -18.80
C SER A 12 4.90 33.76 -19.41
N ILE A 13 4.09 34.09 -20.42
CA ILE A 13 3.15 33.16 -21.06
C ILE A 13 3.34 33.26 -22.57
N SER A 14 3.50 32.12 -23.25
CA SER A 14 3.69 32.02 -24.69
C SER A 14 2.96 30.79 -25.23
N GLY A 15 2.33 30.88 -26.40
CA GLY A 15 1.63 29.77 -27.06
C GLY A 15 0.59 29.05 -26.20
N PHE A 16 -0.02 29.72 -25.21
CA PHE A 16 -0.84 29.11 -24.17
C PHE A 16 -2.24 29.72 -24.12
N ARG A 17 -3.28 28.90 -24.33
CA ARG A 17 -4.69 29.29 -24.31
C ARG A 17 -4.93 30.51 -25.19
N ALA A 18 -5.31 31.66 -24.61
CA ALA A 18 -5.53 32.90 -25.35
C ALA A 18 -4.23 33.62 -25.78
N PHE A 19 -3.08 33.30 -25.18
CA PHE A 19 -1.80 33.98 -25.42
C PHE A 19 -1.01 33.29 -26.53
N LEU A 20 -0.96 33.86 -27.73
CA LEU A 20 -0.11 33.32 -28.80
C LEU A 20 1.34 33.77 -28.64
N LYS A 21 1.63 35.08 -28.77
CA LYS A 21 2.99 35.62 -28.61
C LYS A 21 3.35 35.75 -27.14
N GLU A 22 4.65 35.73 -26.85
CA GLU A 22 5.15 35.80 -25.48
C GLU A 22 4.78 37.14 -24.82
N GLN A 23 4.14 37.06 -23.66
CA GLN A 23 3.78 38.22 -22.84
C GLN A 23 4.36 38.11 -21.45
N HIS A 24 4.87 39.23 -20.93
CA HIS A 24 5.52 39.31 -19.62
C HIS A 24 4.74 40.20 -18.66
N PHE A 25 4.54 39.71 -17.44
CA PHE A 25 3.97 40.44 -16.32
C PHE A 25 5.04 40.58 -15.23
N LEU A 26 5.51 41.80 -15.03
CA LEU A 26 6.42 42.14 -13.93
C LEU A 26 5.59 42.42 -12.68
N LEU A 27 5.71 41.54 -11.69
CA LEU A 27 4.91 41.54 -10.46
C LEU A 27 5.76 41.94 -9.25
N SER A 28 6.92 42.56 -9.49
CA SER A 28 7.73 43.19 -8.47
C SER A 28 8.43 44.43 -9.04
N GLN A 29 8.73 45.40 -8.17
CA GLN A 29 9.50 46.59 -8.54
C GLN A 29 10.47 46.95 -7.42
N LYS A 30 11.77 46.98 -7.73
CA LYS A 30 12.86 47.23 -6.75
C LYS A 30 12.79 46.30 -5.52
N GLY A 31 12.43 45.03 -5.73
CA GLY A 31 12.30 44.03 -4.68
C GLY A 31 10.98 44.08 -3.89
N ASN A 32 10.11 45.07 -4.14
CA ASN A 32 8.78 45.12 -3.51
C ASN A 32 7.75 44.35 -4.37
N PRO A 33 6.87 43.54 -3.74
CA PRO A 33 5.81 42.83 -4.45
C PRO A 33 4.80 43.80 -5.03
N ARG A 34 4.27 43.48 -6.22
CA ARG A 34 3.14 44.17 -6.84
C ARG A 34 2.01 43.22 -7.14
N SER A 35 0.80 43.69 -6.87
CA SER A 35 -0.45 43.00 -7.18
C SER A 35 -0.95 43.41 -8.56
N LEU A 36 -1.77 42.58 -9.20
CA LEU A 36 -2.27 42.79 -10.56
C LEU A 36 -3.79 42.63 -10.57
N ALA A 37 -4.51 43.63 -11.07
CA ALA A 37 -5.93 43.55 -11.39
C ALA A 37 -6.11 43.66 -12.91
N VAL A 38 -6.80 42.70 -13.51
CA VAL A 38 -7.11 42.65 -14.93
C VAL A 38 -8.62 42.64 -15.13
N PHE A 39 -9.12 43.61 -15.88
CA PHE A 39 -10.49 43.61 -16.36
C PHE A 39 -10.57 43.16 -17.81
N ALA A 40 -11.53 42.29 -18.12
CA ALA A 40 -11.95 42.04 -19.49
C ALA A 40 -13.37 41.50 -19.56
N PRO A 41 -14.16 41.85 -20.59
CA PRO A 41 -15.39 41.14 -20.90
C PRO A 41 -15.18 39.63 -21.07
N ASN A 42 -16.27 38.88 -20.99
CA ASN A 42 -16.22 37.43 -21.21
C ASN A 42 -15.65 37.09 -22.60
N ALA A 43 -15.01 35.92 -22.69
CA ALA A 43 -14.34 35.41 -23.90
C ALA A 43 -13.14 36.23 -24.43
N LYS A 44 -12.56 37.15 -23.65
CA LYS A 44 -11.35 37.91 -24.05
C LYS A 44 -10.02 37.33 -23.53
N GLY A 45 -10.02 36.12 -22.97
CA GLY A 45 -8.80 35.45 -22.49
C GLY A 45 -8.36 35.80 -21.07
N LYS A 46 -9.20 36.47 -20.25
CA LYS A 46 -8.87 36.83 -18.86
C LYS A 46 -8.46 35.63 -18.00
N SER A 47 -9.27 34.58 -18.01
CA SER A 47 -9.02 33.38 -17.20
C SER A 47 -7.85 32.55 -17.72
N SER A 48 -7.37 32.79 -18.95
CA SER A 48 -6.14 32.17 -19.47
C SER A 48 -4.90 32.60 -18.69
N LEU A 49 -4.91 33.78 -18.07
CA LEU A 49 -3.85 34.24 -17.17
C LEU A 49 -3.77 33.34 -15.92
N VAL A 50 -4.93 33.02 -15.33
CA VAL A 50 -5.01 32.16 -14.15
C VAL A 50 -4.79 30.69 -14.51
N ASP A 51 -5.28 30.25 -15.69
CA ASP A 51 -4.98 28.93 -16.24
C ASP A 51 -3.47 28.71 -16.37
N ALA A 52 -2.71 29.70 -16.84
CA ALA A 52 -1.26 29.57 -16.96
C ALA A 52 -0.60 29.31 -15.59
N ILE A 53 -1.05 30.02 -14.56
CA ILE A 53 -0.53 29.84 -13.20
C ILE A 53 -0.94 28.46 -12.66
N GLU A 54 -2.21 28.06 -12.77
CA GLU A 54 -2.66 26.73 -12.36
C GLU A 54 -1.87 25.61 -13.06
N TYR A 55 -1.66 25.72 -14.38
CA TYR A 55 -0.86 24.78 -15.15
C TYR A 55 0.59 24.69 -14.65
N PHE A 56 1.19 25.81 -14.25
CA PHE A 56 2.54 25.79 -13.68
C PHE A 56 2.61 24.98 -12.37
N PHE A 57 1.55 25.04 -11.55
CA PHE A 57 1.49 24.36 -10.25
C PHE A 57 0.89 22.95 -10.28
N SER A 58 0.23 22.55 -11.36
CA SER A 58 -0.42 21.23 -11.44
C SER A 58 0.58 20.08 -11.35
N GLN A 59 0.14 18.95 -10.80
CA GLN A 59 1.03 17.80 -10.60
C GLN A 59 1.43 17.16 -11.94
N ASP A 60 0.49 17.08 -12.87
CA ASP A 60 0.52 16.31 -14.11
C ASP A 60 0.60 17.18 -15.38
N GLY A 61 0.63 18.51 -15.23
CA GLY A 61 0.67 19.44 -16.37
C GLY A 61 -0.68 19.56 -17.06
N THR A 62 -1.77 19.53 -16.28
CA THR A 62 -3.11 19.83 -16.78
C THR A 62 -3.78 20.95 -15.97
N LEU A 63 -5.01 21.30 -16.35
CA LEU A 63 -5.90 22.16 -15.57
C LEU A 63 -7.01 21.30 -14.95
N LYS A 64 -7.34 21.51 -13.68
CA LYS A 64 -8.37 20.73 -12.95
C LYS A 64 -9.69 20.66 -13.71
N ARG A 65 -10.15 21.80 -14.24
CA ARG A 65 -11.42 21.90 -15.00
C ARG A 65 -11.40 21.19 -16.35
N ILE A 66 -10.22 20.98 -16.93
CA ILE A 66 -10.04 20.28 -18.21
C ILE A 66 -9.65 18.81 -17.95
N GLY A 67 -9.38 18.45 -16.68
CA GLY A 67 -8.75 17.21 -16.22
C GLY A 67 -9.07 15.96 -17.03
N LEU A 68 -8.00 15.32 -17.54
CA LEU A 68 -7.90 13.93 -18.05
C LEU A 68 -9.03 13.40 -18.95
N ARG A 69 -9.90 14.24 -19.52
CA ARG A 69 -11.07 13.80 -20.29
C ARG A 69 -10.87 13.94 -21.80
N ARG A 70 -10.81 12.74 -22.41
CA ARG A 70 -11.26 12.31 -23.74
C ARG A 70 -10.31 12.54 -24.91
N SER A 71 -9.51 11.50 -25.16
CA SER A 71 -9.05 11.11 -26.49
C SER A 71 -10.18 11.22 -27.52
N GLY A 72 -9.95 11.97 -28.60
CA GLY A 72 -10.86 12.06 -29.75
C GLY A 72 -11.71 13.33 -29.88
N THR A 73 -11.64 14.29 -28.95
CA THR A 73 -12.47 15.54 -29.02
C THR A 73 -11.67 16.84 -28.91
N GLN A 74 -10.36 16.83 -29.18
CA GLN A 74 -9.46 17.98 -29.00
C GLN A 74 -9.52 18.65 -27.61
N ALA A 75 -9.93 17.88 -26.59
CA ALA A 75 -9.94 18.31 -25.20
C ALA A 75 -8.61 17.94 -24.52
N GLY A 76 -8.34 18.46 -23.32
CA GLY A 76 -7.08 18.18 -22.61
C GLY A 76 -5.93 19.06 -23.09
N ARG A 77 -4.79 18.46 -23.43
CA ARG A 77 -3.54 19.18 -23.76
C ARG A 77 -3.66 20.07 -25.00
N GLU A 78 -4.37 19.62 -26.02
CA GLU A 78 -4.66 20.44 -27.22
C GLU A 78 -5.46 21.69 -26.87
N ALA A 79 -6.29 21.63 -25.82
CA ALA A 79 -7.01 22.80 -25.33
C ALA A 79 -6.15 23.73 -24.44
N ILE A 80 -4.94 23.31 -24.05
CA ILE A 80 -3.98 24.12 -23.29
C ILE A 80 -3.12 24.96 -24.23
N GLU A 81 -2.65 24.38 -25.34
CA GLU A 81 -1.92 25.10 -26.38
C GLU A 81 -2.84 26.16 -27.03
N HIS A 82 -2.28 27.32 -27.39
CA HIS A 82 -3.01 28.25 -28.25
C HIS A 82 -3.17 27.56 -29.62
N TYR A 83 -4.36 27.60 -30.22
CA TYR A 83 -4.68 26.83 -31.44
C TYR A 83 -3.73 27.09 -32.63
N LYS A 84 -3.23 28.32 -32.79
CA LYS A 84 -2.21 28.68 -33.80
C LYS A 84 -0.75 28.42 -33.40
N SER A 85 -0.45 27.88 -32.22
CA SER A 85 0.95 27.73 -31.75
C SER A 85 1.77 26.84 -32.69
N LYS A 86 1.15 25.77 -33.22
CA LYS A 86 1.81 24.86 -34.16
C LYS A 86 2.05 25.54 -35.51
N ASP A 87 1.05 26.23 -36.03
CA ASP A 87 1.11 26.91 -37.34
C ASP A 87 2.14 28.06 -37.34
N ASP A 88 2.24 28.81 -36.24
CA ASP A 88 3.15 29.95 -36.09
C ASP A 88 4.51 29.58 -35.47
N GLU A 89 4.78 28.29 -35.27
CA GLU A 89 5.99 27.75 -34.62
C GLU A 89 6.30 28.40 -33.25
N VAL A 90 5.28 28.78 -32.50
CA VAL A 90 5.43 29.42 -31.19
C VAL A 90 5.40 28.37 -30.08
N PRO A 91 6.45 28.27 -29.24
CA PRO A 91 6.44 27.29 -28.16
C PRO A 91 5.41 27.65 -27.10
N SER A 92 4.55 26.68 -26.79
CA SER A 92 3.59 26.72 -25.69
C SER A 92 4.31 26.52 -24.36
N LYS A 93 4.48 27.59 -23.57
CA LYS A 93 5.20 27.56 -22.30
C LYS A 93 4.71 28.61 -21.30
N VAL A 94 4.85 28.29 -20.02
CA VAL A 94 4.62 29.20 -18.90
C VAL A 94 5.89 29.25 -18.05
N SER A 95 6.39 30.46 -17.78
CA SER A 95 7.55 30.68 -16.91
C SER A 95 7.16 31.52 -15.71
N ILE A 96 7.51 31.05 -14.51
CA ILE A 96 7.24 31.80 -13.27
C ILE A 96 8.52 31.92 -12.46
N TYR A 97 8.82 33.15 -12.07
CA TYR A 97 9.98 33.50 -11.24
C TYR A 97 9.52 34.09 -9.91
N PHE A 98 10.18 33.66 -8.86
CA PHE A 98 9.96 34.04 -7.48
C PHE A 98 11.24 34.62 -6.86
N ASN A 99 11.06 35.30 -5.74
CA ASN A 99 12.14 35.77 -4.90
C ASN A 99 11.84 35.41 -3.44
N HIS A 100 12.84 34.87 -2.77
CA HIS A 100 12.79 34.56 -1.35
C HIS A 100 14.10 34.99 -0.72
N LEU A 101 14.05 35.94 0.23
CA LEU A 101 15.25 36.46 0.92
C LEU A 101 16.36 36.96 -0.05
N ASN A 102 15.97 37.70 -1.10
CA ASN A 102 16.85 38.17 -2.18
C ASN A 102 17.43 37.09 -3.10
N ASN A 103 17.06 35.82 -2.91
CA ASN A 103 17.41 34.75 -3.82
C ASN A 103 16.29 34.53 -4.84
N LYS A 104 16.60 34.78 -6.11
CA LYS A 104 15.68 34.54 -7.22
C LYS A 104 15.71 33.07 -7.64
N PHE A 105 14.54 32.49 -7.85
CA PHE A 105 14.39 31.13 -8.37
C PHE A 105 13.16 31.06 -9.26
N GLY A 106 13.14 30.18 -10.24
CA GLY A 106 12.03 30.07 -11.18
C GLY A 106 12.33 29.05 -12.26
N ASP A 107 11.26 28.53 -12.85
CA ASP A 107 11.32 27.49 -13.86
C ASP A 107 10.44 27.87 -15.06
N THR A 108 10.66 27.20 -16.18
CA THR A 108 9.79 27.23 -17.36
C THR A 108 9.14 25.86 -17.52
N ARG A 109 7.81 25.82 -17.62
CA ARG A 109 7.05 24.62 -17.94
C ARG A 109 6.53 24.72 -19.37
N VAL A 110 7.00 23.85 -20.25
CA VAL A 110 6.59 23.75 -21.66
C VAL A 110 5.43 22.77 -21.77
N VAL A 111 4.44 23.01 -22.63
CA VAL A 111 3.35 22.06 -22.95
C VAL A 111 3.88 21.00 -23.92
N THR A 112 3.89 19.73 -23.50
CA THR A 112 4.42 18.60 -24.29
C THR A 112 3.57 17.34 -24.07
N SER A 113 3.74 16.35 -24.94
CA SER A 113 3.02 15.08 -24.93
C SER A 113 3.53 14.03 -23.92
N GLY A 114 4.63 14.29 -23.20
CA GLY A 114 5.21 13.38 -22.21
C GLY A 114 4.61 13.48 -20.80
N ASP A 115 5.10 12.66 -19.86
CA ASP A 115 4.77 12.79 -18.44
C ASP A 115 5.49 14.02 -17.86
N GLN A 116 4.74 15.01 -17.39
CA GLN A 116 5.27 16.31 -17.01
C GLN A 116 5.30 16.46 -15.50
N LYS A 117 6.46 16.23 -14.92
CA LYS A 117 6.68 16.54 -13.50
C LYS A 117 6.48 18.03 -13.24
N ARG A 118 5.88 18.34 -12.09
CA ARG A 118 5.76 19.69 -11.57
C ARG A 118 7.16 20.35 -11.48
N PRO A 119 7.30 21.63 -11.87
CA PRO A 119 8.56 22.36 -11.71
C PRO A 119 9.05 22.42 -10.25
N SER A 120 10.36 22.43 -10.05
CA SER A 120 10.99 22.46 -8.73
C SER A 120 10.65 23.75 -7.97
N SER A 121 10.61 24.89 -8.67
CA SER A 121 10.21 26.18 -8.11
C SER A 121 8.75 26.20 -7.68
N ALA A 122 7.88 25.49 -8.40
CA ALA A 122 6.47 25.33 -8.03
C ALA A 122 6.36 24.48 -6.76
N GLN A 123 7.08 23.35 -6.69
CA GLN A 123 7.10 22.49 -5.51
C GLN A 123 7.59 23.25 -4.27
N LYS A 124 8.67 24.04 -4.38
CA LYS A 124 9.18 24.87 -3.28
C LYS A 124 8.14 25.85 -2.70
N LEU A 125 7.32 26.47 -3.56
CA LEU A 125 6.22 27.32 -3.08
C LEU A 125 5.11 26.48 -2.43
N LEU A 126 4.73 25.35 -3.04
CA LEU A 126 3.70 24.45 -2.50
C LEU A 126 4.09 23.89 -1.12
N ASP A 127 5.37 23.59 -0.90
CA ASP A 127 5.89 23.15 0.41
C ASP A 127 5.77 24.25 1.48
N SER A 128 5.65 25.52 1.05
CA SER A 128 5.53 26.69 1.91
C SER A 128 4.08 27.11 2.22
N ILE A 129 3.08 26.43 1.63
CA ILE A 129 1.65 26.70 1.84
C ILE A 129 0.92 25.42 2.29
N LYS A 130 -0.29 25.56 2.84
CA LYS A 130 -1.17 24.41 3.16
C LYS A 130 -2.51 24.46 2.45
N VAL A 131 -2.99 25.66 2.12
CA VAL A 131 -4.26 25.86 1.43
C VAL A 131 -4.01 26.38 0.01
N GLU A 132 -4.84 25.98 -0.94
CA GLU A 132 -4.76 26.48 -2.31
C GLU A 132 -5.00 28.00 -2.37
N PHE A 133 -4.05 28.71 -2.97
CA PHE A 133 -4.08 30.16 -3.13
C PHE A 133 -4.80 30.64 -4.40
N ILE A 134 -5.23 29.70 -5.27
CA ILE A 134 -6.04 29.99 -6.44
C ILE A 134 -7.51 29.78 -6.07
N ILE A 135 -8.31 30.82 -6.24
CA ILE A 135 -9.75 30.81 -5.98
C ILE A 135 -10.46 31.10 -7.29
N ARG A 136 -11.22 30.11 -7.79
CA ARG A 136 -12.05 30.23 -8.99
C ARG A 136 -13.51 30.46 -8.57
N GLY A 137 -14.17 31.46 -9.17
CA GLY A 137 -15.56 31.80 -8.84
C GLY A 137 -16.54 30.63 -8.96
N TYR A 138 -16.36 29.76 -9.96
CA TYR A 138 -17.25 28.61 -10.21
C TYR A 138 -17.07 27.45 -9.19
N GLU A 139 -15.95 27.39 -8.48
CA GLU A 139 -15.66 26.37 -7.45
C GLU A 139 -15.91 26.87 -6.03
N LEU A 140 -16.10 28.19 -5.87
CA LEU A 140 -16.03 28.86 -4.58
C LEU A 140 -17.02 28.29 -3.55
N ARG A 141 -18.26 28.00 -3.97
CA ARG A 141 -19.33 27.55 -3.09
C ARG A 141 -19.25 26.08 -2.68
N ARG A 142 -18.33 25.30 -3.27
CA ARG A 142 -18.21 23.84 -3.03
C ARG A 142 -18.17 23.50 -1.54
N PHE A 143 -17.39 24.26 -0.76
CA PHE A 143 -17.27 24.02 0.68
C PHE A 143 -18.58 24.30 1.43
N VAL A 144 -19.34 25.30 1.03
CA VAL A 144 -20.58 25.71 1.72
C VAL A 144 -21.76 24.82 1.32
N GLU A 145 -21.93 24.51 0.04
CA GLU A 145 -23.12 23.85 -0.49
C GLU A 145 -22.94 22.35 -0.76
N ASN A 146 -21.78 21.92 -1.26
CA ASN A 146 -21.64 20.59 -1.85
C ASN A 146 -21.00 19.58 -0.90
N GLN A 147 -20.23 20.03 0.09
CA GLN A 147 -19.53 19.15 1.03
C GLN A 147 -20.39 18.75 2.22
N THR A 148 -20.30 17.48 2.58
CA THR A 148 -20.83 16.93 3.83
C THR A 148 -20.01 17.42 5.04
N PRO A 149 -20.57 17.39 6.26
CA PRO A 149 -19.82 17.72 7.49
C PRO A 149 -18.52 16.92 7.66
N GLN A 150 -18.50 15.67 7.21
CA GLN A 150 -17.31 14.80 7.23
C GLN A 150 -16.24 15.28 6.24
N GLU A 151 -16.63 15.61 5.01
CA GLU A 151 -15.70 16.14 4.00
C GLU A 151 -15.12 17.49 4.42
N ARG A 152 -15.92 18.38 5.02
CA ARG A 152 -15.44 19.66 5.56
C ARG A 152 -14.43 19.44 6.69
N TYR A 153 -14.72 18.50 7.60
CA TYR A 153 -13.80 18.16 8.67
C TYR A 153 -12.47 17.65 8.09
N GLN A 154 -12.54 16.75 7.12
CA GLN A 154 -11.36 16.17 6.48
C GLN A 154 -10.51 17.26 5.80
N GLU A 155 -11.12 18.13 4.99
CA GLU A 155 -10.40 19.22 4.31
C GLU A 155 -9.71 20.15 5.31
N VAL A 156 -10.43 20.58 6.36
CA VAL A 156 -9.85 21.46 7.40
C VAL A 156 -8.77 20.75 8.20
N SER A 157 -8.98 19.48 8.58
CA SER A 157 -8.03 18.65 9.31
C SER A 157 -6.72 18.44 8.54
N ASP A 158 -6.82 18.21 7.24
CA ASP A 158 -5.67 18.06 6.35
C ASP A 158 -4.87 19.36 6.23
N CYS A 159 -5.54 20.52 6.21
CA CYS A 159 -4.86 21.83 6.20
C CYS A 159 -4.03 22.04 7.48
N PHE A 160 -4.50 21.57 8.63
CA PHE A 160 -3.78 21.62 9.91
C PHE A 160 -2.70 20.52 10.06
N GLY A 161 -2.58 19.59 9.10
CA GLY A 161 -1.62 18.48 9.18
C GLY A 161 -1.95 17.46 10.28
N LEU A 162 -3.22 17.38 10.69
CA LEU A 162 -3.66 16.57 11.82
C LEU A 162 -3.82 15.09 11.47
N SER A 163 -3.73 14.72 10.19
CA SER A 163 -3.82 13.33 9.73
C SER A 163 -2.85 12.40 10.47
N SER A 164 -1.64 12.89 10.78
CA SER A 164 -0.66 12.16 11.60
C SER A 164 -1.15 11.89 13.03
N LEU A 165 -1.78 12.88 13.67
CA LEU A 165 -2.33 12.76 15.02
C LEU A 165 -3.55 11.83 15.04
N THR A 166 -4.44 11.95 14.06
CA THR A 166 -5.59 11.05 13.90
C THR A 166 -5.15 9.61 13.65
N ASN A 167 -4.07 9.40 12.90
CA ASN A 167 -3.49 8.06 12.69
C ASN A 167 -2.92 7.47 13.99
N ILE A 168 -2.25 8.27 14.83
CA ILE A 168 -1.76 7.81 16.14
C ILE A 168 -2.95 7.43 17.03
N GLN A 169 -3.98 8.27 17.08
CA GLN A 169 -5.21 8.00 17.84
C GLN A 169 -5.86 6.68 17.41
N ASN A 170 -6.01 6.44 16.11
CA ASN A 170 -6.59 5.20 15.59
C ASN A 170 -5.74 3.98 15.97
N LYS A 171 -4.42 4.04 15.83
CA LYS A 171 -3.53 2.93 16.18
C LYS A 171 -3.58 2.57 17.66
N ILE A 172 -3.67 3.56 18.56
CA ILE A 172 -3.80 3.32 20.00
C ILE A 172 -5.16 2.67 20.31
N ARG A 173 -6.24 3.15 19.68
CA ARG A 173 -7.56 2.56 19.80
C ARG A 173 -7.59 1.12 19.31
N ASP A 174 -6.98 0.83 18.17
CA ASP A 174 -6.90 -0.51 17.60
C ASP A 174 -6.09 -1.45 18.52
N LEU A 175 -4.99 -0.96 19.09
CA LEU A 175 -4.21 -1.68 20.10
C LEU A 175 -5.07 -2.01 21.33
N ARG A 176 -5.83 -1.03 21.85
CA ARG A 176 -6.76 -1.26 22.98
C ARG A 176 -7.78 -2.35 22.65
N ILE A 177 -8.39 -2.29 21.47
CA ILE A 177 -9.39 -3.28 21.02
C ILE A 177 -8.74 -4.66 20.92
N SER A 178 -7.53 -4.75 20.36
CA SER A 178 -6.78 -6.01 20.24
C SER A 178 -6.47 -6.61 21.61
N ILE A 179 -5.99 -5.81 22.57
CA ILE A 179 -5.70 -6.27 23.93
C ILE A 179 -6.99 -6.76 24.61
N ASN A 180 -8.08 -6.02 24.50
CA ASN A 180 -9.36 -6.44 25.08
C ASN A 180 -9.84 -7.77 24.51
N LYS A 181 -9.64 -7.99 23.20
CA LYS A 181 -9.99 -9.25 22.55
C LYS A 181 -9.17 -10.42 23.12
N GLU A 182 -7.87 -10.26 23.30
CA GLU A 182 -7.01 -11.28 23.93
C GLU A 182 -7.45 -11.58 25.37
N ILE A 183 -7.80 -10.55 26.16
CA ILE A 183 -8.29 -10.72 27.55
C ILE A 183 -9.64 -11.45 27.58
N THR A 184 -10.54 -11.17 26.64
CA THR A 184 -11.92 -11.67 26.66
C THR A 184 -12.10 -13.04 26.01
N GLU A 185 -11.31 -13.37 24.99
CA GLU A 185 -11.52 -14.61 24.23
C GLU A 185 -10.97 -15.86 24.93
N ASP A 186 -10.13 -15.72 25.97
CA ASP A 186 -9.55 -16.77 26.85
C ASP A 186 -9.40 -18.18 26.25
N ARG A 187 -9.02 -18.24 24.97
CA ARG A 187 -9.02 -19.48 24.16
C ARG A 187 -8.01 -20.48 24.73
N ALA A 188 -6.89 -19.96 25.21
CA ALA A 188 -5.84 -20.75 25.85
C ALA A 188 -6.39 -21.46 27.09
N LYS A 189 -7.15 -20.79 27.96
CA LYS A 189 -7.77 -21.43 29.13
C LYS A 189 -8.83 -22.44 28.70
N ALA A 190 -9.67 -22.12 27.71
CA ALA A 190 -10.66 -23.05 27.19
C ALA A 190 -10.03 -24.35 26.63
N GLU A 191 -8.89 -24.26 25.94
CA GLU A 191 -8.08 -25.41 25.52
C GLU A 191 -7.56 -26.23 26.70
N ARG A 192 -7.03 -25.58 27.73
CA ARG A 192 -6.58 -26.27 28.95
C ARG A 192 -7.71 -26.96 29.71
N ILE A 193 -8.92 -26.39 29.71
CA ILE A 193 -10.09 -27.06 30.26
C ILE A 193 -10.51 -28.28 29.41
N ARG A 194 -10.30 -28.26 28.09
CA ARG A 194 -10.48 -29.47 27.25
C ARG A 194 -9.44 -30.54 27.58
N ASP A 195 -8.18 -30.16 27.78
CA ASP A 195 -7.12 -31.09 28.21
C ASP A 195 -7.48 -31.74 29.56
N LEU A 196 -8.00 -30.96 30.53
CA LEU A 196 -8.46 -31.46 31.82
C LEU A 196 -9.55 -32.54 31.67
N LYS A 197 -10.55 -32.27 30.83
CA LYS A 197 -11.64 -33.22 30.56
C LYS A 197 -11.11 -34.51 29.94
N ARG A 198 -10.16 -34.41 29.01
CA ARG A 198 -9.51 -35.58 28.40
C ARG A 198 -8.75 -36.41 29.43
N ILE A 199 -7.96 -35.78 30.30
CA ILE A 199 -7.13 -36.49 31.29
C ILE A 199 -7.98 -37.16 32.37
N THR A 200 -9.09 -36.53 32.75
CA THR A 200 -9.97 -36.96 33.84
C THR A 200 -11.17 -37.79 33.37
N ASP A 201 -11.16 -38.26 32.11
CA ASP A 201 -12.23 -39.06 31.51
C ASP A 201 -13.62 -38.39 31.65
N ASN A 202 -13.66 -37.07 31.44
CA ASN A 202 -14.81 -36.16 31.59
C ASN A 202 -15.40 -36.04 33.00
N SER A 203 -14.76 -36.60 34.03
CA SER A 203 -15.25 -36.47 35.42
C SER A 203 -15.10 -35.07 35.98
N ILE A 204 -14.09 -34.30 35.54
CA ILE A 204 -13.83 -32.93 35.99
C ILE A 204 -13.94 -31.98 34.79
N SER A 205 -14.86 -31.01 34.91
CA SER A 205 -15.19 -30.07 33.83
C SER A 205 -14.64 -28.66 34.04
N ILE A 206 -14.19 -28.33 35.24
CA ILE A 206 -13.63 -27.04 35.65
C ILE A 206 -12.39 -27.31 36.51
N TRP A 207 -11.36 -26.46 36.40
CA TRP A 207 -10.17 -26.60 37.24
C TRP A 207 -10.50 -26.36 38.72
N ASN A 208 -10.47 -27.42 39.53
CA ASN A 208 -10.52 -27.39 40.98
C ASN A 208 -9.48 -28.36 41.53
N GLU A 209 -8.41 -27.83 42.13
CA GLU A 209 -7.29 -28.65 42.60
C GLU A 209 -7.71 -29.68 43.65
N THR A 210 -8.70 -29.37 44.50
CA THR A 210 -9.21 -30.29 45.53
C THR A 210 -9.91 -31.49 44.89
N ASP A 211 -10.73 -31.25 43.87
CA ASP A 211 -11.47 -32.32 43.18
C ASP A 211 -10.53 -33.16 42.31
N ILE A 212 -9.53 -32.53 41.68
CA ILE A 212 -8.49 -33.23 40.92
C ILE A 212 -7.67 -34.15 41.82
N ILE A 213 -7.25 -33.67 43.00
CA ILE A 213 -6.50 -34.49 43.96
C ILE A 213 -7.36 -35.67 44.43
N LYS A 214 -8.64 -35.46 44.74
CA LYS A 214 -9.57 -36.55 45.08
C LYS A 214 -9.68 -37.57 43.94
N TRP A 215 -9.82 -37.09 42.70
CA TRP A 215 -9.93 -37.96 41.53
C TRP A 215 -8.66 -38.78 41.28
N ILE A 216 -7.47 -38.17 41.38
CA ILE A 216 -6.18 -38.86 41.27
C ILE A 216 -6.08 -39.95 42.33
N ASN A 217 -6.38 -39.61 43.58
CA ASN A 217 -6.28 -40.57 44.68
C ASN A 217 -7.22 -41.76 44.48
N LEU A 218 -8.46 -41.53 44.04
CA LEU A 218 -9.46 -42.58 43.87
C LEU A 218 -9.26 -43.44 42.63
N ASN A 219 -8.98 -42.82 41.47
CA ASN A 219 -9.02 -43.50 40.17
C ASN A 219 -7.63 -43.84 39.61
N VAL A 220 -6.58 -43.17 40.08
CA VAL A 220 -5.21 -43.37 39.56
C VAL A 220 -4.33 -44.09 40.58
N ILE A 221 -4.32 -43.65 41.84
CA ILE A 221 -3.39 -44.17 42.86
C ILE A 221 -3.95 -45.40 43.59
N LYS A 222 -5.20 -45.34 44.08
CA LYS A 222 -5.81 -46.43 44.88
C LYS A 222 -5.79 -47.81 44.21
N PRO A 223 -5.98 -47.96 42.89
CA PRO A 223 -5.85 -49.25 42.21
C PRO A 223 -4.44 -49.85 42.24
N LEU A 224 -3.41 -49.00 42.38
CA LEU A 224 -1.99 -49.38 42.43
C LEU A 224 -1.49 -49.62 43.85
N LYS A 225 -1.85 -48.71 44.77
CA LYS A 225 -1.34 -48.69 46.14
C LYS A 225 -2.34 -48.01 47.08
N THR A 226 -2.96 -48.79 47.96
CA THR A 226 -4.04 -48.32 48.86
C THR A 226 -3.58 -47.38 49.95
N ASP A 227 -2.32 -47.50 50.37
CA ASP A 227 -1.80 -46.83 51.58
C ASP A 227 -1.13 -45.48 51.26
N VAL A 228 -1.27 -45.02 50.02
CA VAL A 228 -0.58 -43.85 49.48
C VAL A 228 -1.60 -42.91 48.85
N ALA A 229 -1.50 -41.63 49.18
CA ALA A 229 -2.33 -40.58 48.62
C ALA A 229 -1.51 -39.31 48.39
N ILE A 230 -1.77 -38.59 47.30
CA ILE A 230 -1.18 -37.29 47.03
C ILE A 230 -2.01 -36.19 47.71
N ASP A 231 -1.33 -35.20 48.27
CA ASP A 231 -1.92 -34.04 48.96
C ASP A 231 -1.83 -32.75 48.13
N SER A 232 -1.01 -32.74 47.08
CA SER A 232 -0.68 -31.56 46.30
C SER A 232 -0.14 -31.91 44.91
N LEU A 233 -0.49 -31.11 43.89
CA LEU A 233 0.00 -31.29 42.52
C LEU A 233 1.39 -30.68 42.32
N VAL A 234 2.40 -31.23 43.01
CA VAL A 234 3.80 -30.81 42.88
C VAL A 234 4.73 -32.03 42.90
N LYS A 235 5.75 -31.99 42.03
CA LYS A 235 6.74 -33.07 41.89
C LYS A 235 7.58 -33.31 43.15
N ASN A 236 7.59 -32.35 44.07
CA ASN A 236 8.34 -32.44 45.32
C ASN A 236 7.58 -33.16 46.45
N SER A 237 6.30 -33.50 46.26
CA SER A 237 5.51 -34.19 47.29
C SER A 237 6.13 -35.56 47.63
N LYS A 238 5.99 -35.98 48.90
CA LYS A 238 6.52 -37.27 49.37
C LYS A 238 5.94 -38.42 48.55
N THR A 239 4.63 -38.36 48.27
CA THR A 239 3.91 -39.36 47.49
C THR A 239 4.38 -39.43 46.03
N TYR A 240 4.62 -38.31 45.37
CA TYR A 240 5.15 -38.31 44.00
C TYR A 240 6.52 -39.01 43.92
N LYS A 241 7.41 -38.76 44.89
CA LYS A 241 8.71 -39.45 44.97
C LYS A 241 8.58 -40.96 45.18
N ILE A 242 7.59 -41.39 45.97
CA ILE A 242 7.29 -42.81 46.16
C ILE A 242 6.85 -43.43 44.83
N LEU A 243 5.86 -42.85 44.14
CA LEU A 243 5.39 -43.35 42.85
C LEU A 243 6.52 -43.41 41.81
N ARG A 244 7.40 -42.40 41.79
CA ARG A 244 8.56 -42.37 40.88
C ARG A 244 9.52 -43.53 41.12
N LYS A 245 9.82 -43.82 42.39
CA LYS A 245 10.68 -44.96 42.73
C LYS A 245 10.03 -46.28 42.32
N GLU A 246 8.73 -46.44 42.57
CA GLU A 246 7.98 -47.65 42.17
C GLU A 246 7.99 -47.84 40.65
N LYS A 247 7.87 -46.76 39.87
CA LYS A 247 8.04 -46.80 38.40
C LYS A 247 9.45 -47.26 38.02
N GLU A 248 10.49 -46.69 38.62
CA GLU A 248 11.89 -47.08 38.33
C GLU A 248 12.16 -48.54 38.69
N ASP A 249 11.48 -49.08 39.71
CA ASP A 249 11.57 -50.49 40.09
C ASP A 249 10.71 -51.40 39.21
N GLU A 250 9.59 -50.90 38.66
CA GLU A 250 8.76 -51.58 37.64
C GLU A 250 9.52 -51.74 36.31
N GLU A 251 10.22 -50.68 35.86
CA GLU A 251 11.00 -50.67 34.61
C GLU A 251 12.22 -51.60 34.64
N LYS A 252 12.71 -51.99 35.83
CA LYS A 252 13.83 -52.94 36.00
C LYS A 252 13.43 -54.42 35.84
N LYS A 253 12.14 -54.74 35.79
CA LYS A 253 11.66 -56.13 35.65
C LYS A 253 11.75 -56.59 34.20
N ILE A 254 11.94 -57.90 33.97
CA ILE A 254 12.00 -58.49 32.62
C ILE A 254 10.68 -58.21 31.89
N GLY A 255 10.75 -57.50 30.76
CA GLY A 255 9.58 -57.12 29.97
C GLY A 255 8.91 -58.32 29.30
N ILE A 256 7.58 -58.21 29.09
CA ILE A 256 6.76 -59.22 28.39
C ILE A 256 7.37 -59.59 27.03
N SER A 257 7.91 -58.62 26.29
CA SER A 257 8.51 -58.84 24.97
C SER A 257 9.68 -59.83 25.02
N THR A 258 10.57 -59.69 26.00
CA THR A 258 11.71 -60.58 26.22
C THR A 258 11.25 -61.98 26.60
N LEU A 259 10.24 -62.12 27.47
CA LEU A 259 9.66 -63.42 27.82
C LEU A 259 9.01 -64.11 26.61
N LYS A 260 8.26 -63.38 25.78
CA LYS A 260 7.66 -63.92 24.55
C LYS A 260 8.73 -64.39 23.55
N GLN A 261 9.82 -63.66 23.41
CA GLN A 261 10.95 -64.07 22.55
C GLN A 261 11.62 -65.35 23.04
N LEU A 262 11.80 -65.51 24.36
CA LEU A 262 12.34 -66.73 24.96
C LEU A 262 11.42 -67.94 24.72
N CYS A 263 10.11 -67.79 24.92
CA CYS A 263 9.12 -68.82 24.62
C CYS A 263 9.21 -69.29 23.17
N ASN A 264 9.32 -68.36 22.21
CA ASN A 264 9.41 -68.70 20.79
C ASN A 264 10.69 -69.47 20.44
N LYS A 265 11.84 -69.07 21.03
CA LYS A 265 13.11 -69.78 20.85
C LYS A 265 13.08 -71.19 21.42
N ILE A 266 12.41 -71.39 22.56
CA ILE A 266 12.20 -72.72 23.14
C ILE A 266 11.28 -73.57 22.25
N LYS A 267 10.14 -73.03 21.80
CA LYS A 267 9.19 -73.73 20.92
C LYS A 267 9.82 -74.17 19.59
N GLN A 268 10.77 -73.40 19.05
CA GLN A 268 11.52 -73.79 17.86
C GLN A 268 12.32 -75.10 18.07
N LEU A 269 12.89 -75.29 19.26
CA LEU A 269 13.61 -76.52 19.62
C LEU A 269 12.63 -77.64 19.95
N TYR A 270 11.65 -77.36 20.81
CA TYR A 270 10.64 -78.30 21.25
C TYR A 270 9.36 -77.60 21.71
N GLU A 271 8.23 -78.01 21.15
CA GLU A 271 6.90 -77.68 21.63
C GLU A 271 6.22 -78.96 22.12
N PRO A 272 5.86 -79.06 23.42
CA PRO A 272 5.21 -80.26 23.97
C PRO A 272 3.77 -80.39 23.49
N ASP A 273 3.18 -81.56 23.72
CA ASP A 273 1.76 -81.79 23.44
C ASP A 273 0.88 -80.79 24.21
N VAL A 274 -0.06 -80.16 23.50
CA VAL A 274 -1.04 -79.26 24.11
C VAL A 274 -2.44 -79.78 23.84
N LYS A 275 -3.22 -79.97 24.90
CA LYS A 275 -4.66 -80.19 24.78
C LYS A 275 -5.35 -78.87 24.49
N LEU A 276 -5.96 -78.78 23.31
CA LEU A 276 -6.71 -77.60 22.90
C LEU A 276 -8.09 -77.58 23.58
N PRO A 277 -8.71 -76.40 23.75
CA PRO A 277 -10.01 -76.26 24.40
C PRO A 277 -11.15 -77.04 23.73
N ASP A 278 -10.98 -77.40 22.45
CA ASP A 278 -11.93 -78.18 21.65
C ASP A 278 -11.78 -79.71 21.82
N GLY A 279 -10.86 -80.15 22.68
CA GLY A 279 -10.58 -81.57 22.95
C GLY A 279 -9.58 -82.21 21.98
N SER A 280 -9.11 -81.48 20.96
CA SER A 280 -8.04 -81.96 20.08
C SER A 280 -6.66 -81.83 20.76
N THR A 281 -5.71 -82.68 20.38
CA THR A 281 -4.32 -82.61 20.88
C THR A 281 -3.43 -82.11 19.76
N GLN A 282 -2.75 -80.98 19.98
CA GLN A 282 -1.63 -80.58 19.15
C GLN A 282 -0.45 -81.45 19.54
N PHE A 283 -0.03 -82.33 18.63
CA PHE A 283 1.11 -83.22 18.86
C PHE A 283 2.44 -82.46 18.91
N GLU A 284 3.40 -83.04 19.63
CA GLU A 284 4.71 -82.46 19.82
C GLU A 284 5.39 -82.10 18.50
N SER A 285 6.05 -80.95 18.50
CA SER A 285 6.69 -80.40 17.31
C SER A 285 8.04 -79.76 17.62
N GLY A 286 8.75 -79.33 16.59
CA GLY A 286 10.06 -78.70 16.69
C GLY A 286 11.21 -79.53 16.12
N LEU A 287 12.42 -78.98 16.22
CA LEU A 287 13.61 -79.57 15.63
C LEU A 287 13.99 -80.92 16.26
N LEU A 288 13.79 -81.10 17.57
CA LEU A 288 14.11 -82.36 18.25
C LEU A 288 13.23 -83.54 17.80
N VAL A 289 11.94 -83.27 17.55
CA VAL A 289 11.00 -84.27 17.03
C VAL A 289 11.36 -84.64 15.59
N SER A 290 11.64 -83.63 14.77
CA SER A 290 12.04 -83.80 13.36
C SER A 290 13.33 -84.62 13.21
N LEU A 291 14.34 -84.35 14.06
CA LEU A 291 15.60 -85.09 14.08
C LEU A 291 15.37 -86.57 14.38
N THR A 292 14.56 -86.88 15.41
CA THR A 292 14.30 -88.27 15.82
C THR A 292 13.68 -89.07 14.68
N GLN A 293 12.67 -88.49 14.01
CA GLN A 293 12.02 -89.10 12.84
C GLN A 293 12.97 -89.27 11.64
N ASN A 294 13.85 -88.30 11.38
CA ASN A 294 14.79 -88.38 10.26
C ASN A 294 15.92 -89.38 10.55
N ILE A 295 16.34 -89.57 11.81
CA ILE A 295 17.28 -90.64 12.21
C ILE A 295 16.64 -92.02 12.00
N GLU A 296 15.39 -92.22 12.43
CA GLU A 296 14.66 -93.48 12.20
C GLU A 296 14.56 -93.81 10.70
N LYS A 297 14.23 -92.82 9.88
CA LYS A 297 14.22 -92.95 8.42
C LYS A 297 15.60 -93.29 7.86
N ALA A 298 16.65 -92.59 8.30
CA ALA A 298 18.02 -92.87 7.85
C ALA A 298 18.47 -94.30 8.21
N ASN A 299 18.11 -94.78 9.40
CA ASN A 299 18.41 -96.16 9.82
C ASN A 299 17.61 -97.19 9.01
N THR A 300 16.35 -96.91 8.70
CA THR A 300 15.52 -97.78 7.85
C THR A 300 16.11 -97.90 6.44
N VAL A 301 16.52 -96.76 5.86
CA VAL A 301 17.17 -96.72 4.54
C VAL A 301 18.56 -97.37 4.58
N TYR A 302 19.31 -97.22 5.68
CA TYR A 302 20.59 -97.89 5.88
C TYR A 302 20.43 -99.41 5.84
N ASN A 303 19.45 -99.95 6.56
CA ASN A 303 19.18 -101.39 6.56
C ASN A 303 18.78 -101.88 5.16
N LYS A 304 17.91 -101.15 4.46
CA LYS A 304 17.55 -101.44 3.05
C LYS A 304 18.78 -101.45 2.14
N LYS A 305 19.71 -100.51 2.30
CA LYS A 305 20.96 -100.47 1.53
C LYS A 305 21.85 -101.68 1.81
N GLN A 306 21.95 -102.13 3.06
CA GLN A 306 22.71 -103.34 3.43
C GLN A 306 22.10 -104.61 2.82
N GLU A 307 20.77 -104.72 2.83
CA GLU A 307 20.05 -105.81 2.15
C GLU A 307 20.34 -105.82 0.65
N GLU A 308 20.22 -104.69 -0.04
CA GLU A 308 20.51 -104.60 -1.48
C GLU A 308 21.99 -104.86 -1.79
N GLN A 309 22.91 -104.46 -0.91
CA GLN A 309 24.35 -104.74 -1.06
C GLN A 309 24.64 -106.25 -1.06
N SER A 310 24.00 -106.99 -0.14
CA SER A 310 24.18 -108.44 -0.05
C SER A 310 23.66 -109.19 -1.27
N LYS A 311 22.67 -108.62 -1.98
CA LYS A 311 22.14 -109.17 -3.25
C LYS A 311 23.04 -108.88 -4.45
N SER A 312 24.00 -107.96 -4.33
CA SER A 312 24.79 -107.41 -5.43
C SER A 312 26.29 -107.38 -5.13
N GLU A 313 26.84 -108.49 -4.62
CA GLU A 313 28.27 -108.65 -4.24
C GLU A 313 29.29 -108.31 -5.36
N LYS A 314 28.86 -108.16 -6.62
CA LYS A 314 29.68 -107.78 -7.78
C LYS A 314 29.44 -106.35 -8.30
N ALA A 315 29.06 -105.42 -7.42
CA ALA A 315 28.65 -104.06 -7.79
C ALA A 315 29.68 -103.14 -8.47
N VAL A 316 30.92 -103.58 -8.57
CA VAL A 316 32.02 -102.81 -9.18
C VAL A 316 31.97 -102.83 -10.72
N PHE A 317 31.17 -103.69 -11.34
CA PHE A 317 31.25 -103.96 -12.78
C PHE A 317 30.10 -103.39 -13.64
N LYS A 318 29.37 -102.36 -13.18
CA LYS A 318 28.22 -101.79 -13.91
C LYS A 318 28.55 -101.45 -15.37
N GLU A 319 29.62 -100.69 -15.59
CA GLU A 319 30.07 -100.31 -16.95
C GLU A 319 30.44 -101.54 -17.80
N ILE A 320 31.00 -102.58 -17.19
CA ILE A 320 31.38 -103.82 -17.89
C ILE A 320 30.12 -104.57 -18.32
N TRP A 321 29.11 -104.68 -17.47
CA TRP A 321 27.85 -105.33 -17.81
C TRP A 321 27.07 -104.57 -18.88
N GLU A 322 27.11 -103.23 -18.86
CA GLU A 322 26.51 -102.39 -19.92
C GLU A 322 27.18 -102.63 -21.28
N LYS A 323 28.51 -102.73 -21.32
CA LYS A 323 29.24 -103.05 -22.55
C LYS A 323 29.09 -104.49 -23.01
N ALA A 324 29.03 -105.45 -22.08
CA ALA A 324 28.74 -106.83 -22.42
C ALA A 324 27.36 -106.95 -23.10
N LYS A 325 26.35 -106.25 -22.57
CA LYS A 325 25.00 -106.23 -23.16
C LYS A 325 24.99 -105.79 -24.62
N GLU A 326 25.67 -104.68 -24.95
CA GLU A 326 25.78 -104.17 -26.33
C GLU A 326 26.31 -105.24 -27.31
N VAL A 327 27.28 -106.05 -26.86
CA VAL A 327 27.88 -107.11 -27.69
C VAL A 327 26.94 -108.32 -27.80
N PHE A 328 26.39 -108.79 -26.69
CA PHE A 328 25.58 -110.01 -26.67
C PHE A 328 24.15 -109.81 -27.19
N GLU A 329 23.62 -108.59 -27.29
CA GLU A 329 22.30 -108.34 -27.90
C GLU A 329 22.35 -108.07 -29.41
N ASN A 330 23.52 -107.82 -30.00
CA ASN A 330 23.63 -107.52 -31.43
C ASN A 330 23.60 -108.78 -32.31
N GLU A 331 22.42 -109.19 -32.80
CA GLU A 331 22.21 -110.37 -33.66
C GLU A 331 23.02 -110.37 -34.96
N SER A 332 23.52 -109.20 -35.40
CA SER A 332 24.36 -109.06 -36.59
C SER A 332 25.74 -109.74 -36.44
N ILE A 333 26.19 -109.94 -35.20
CA ILE A 333 27.50 -110.54 -34.89
C ILE A 333 27.28 -112.04 -34.72
N SER A 334 27.73 -112.86 -35.68
CA SER A 334 27.76 -114.31 -35.51
C SER A 334 28.83 -114.66 -34.47
N LEU A 335 28.38 -115.21 -33.35
CA LEU A 335 29.22 -115.66 -32.25
C LEU A 335 28.93 -117.15 -32.03
N ASP A 336 29.88 -118.00 -32.41
CA ASP A 336 29.82 -119.44 -32.09
C ASP A 336 30.58 -119.76 -30.78
N ILE A 337 31.36 -118.78 -30.31
CA ILE A 337 32.22 -118.80 -29.13
C ILE A 337 32.04 -117.48 -28.36
N CYS A 338 32.10 -117.55 -27.03
CA CYS A 338 31.98 -116.38 -26.16
C CYS A 338 33.19 -115.46 -26.36
N PRO A 339 33.02 -114.16 -26.72
CA PRO A 339 34.14 -113.26 -27.00
C PRO A 339 34.95 -112.85 -25.75
N ILE A 340 34.44 -113.09 -24.54
CA ILE A 340 35.13 -112.74 -23.29
C ILE A 340 36.10 -113.85 -22.87
N CYS A 341 35.69 -115.10 -22.94
CA CYS A 341 36.49 -116.25 -22.49
C CYS A 341 36.93 -117.20 -23.62
N ASN A 342 36.56 -116.91 -24.88
CA ASN A 342 36.77 -117.72 -26.08
C ASN A 342 36.22 -119.16 -26.01
N THR A 343 35.31 -119.45 -25.08
CA THR A 343 34.71 -120.78 -24.91
C THR A 343 33.48 -120.93 -25.81
N PRO A 344 33.32 -122.05 -26.55
CA PRO A 344 32.10 -122.33 -27.32
C PRO A 344 30.87 -122.27 -26.45
N PHE A 345 29.78 -121.63 -26.90
CA PHE A 345 28.62 -121.37 -26.02
C PHE A 345 28.05 -122.63 -25.38
N GLU A 346 28.03 -123.73 -26.13
CA GLU A 346 27.60 -125.07 -25.66
C GLU A 346 28.38 -125.57 -24.44
N LYS A 347 29.64 -125.13 -24.27
CA LYS A 347 30.51 -125.51 -23.16
C LYS A 347 30.53 -124.47 -22.03
N THR A 348 29.87 -123.33 -22.22
CA THR A 348 29.68 -122.37 -21.14
C THR A 348 28.52 -122.83 -20.26
N GLY A 349 28.56 -122.53 -18.95
CA GLY A 349 27.51 -122.94 -18.02
C GLY A 349 26.10 -122.40 -18.34
N LEU A 350 26.01 -121.43 -19.27
CA LEU A 350 24.75 -120.85 -19.72
C LEU A 350 24.29 -121.38 -21.09
N GLY A 351 25.13 -122.14 -21.82
CA GLY A 351 24.74 -122.95 -22.98
C GLY A 351 24.40 -122.20 -24.28
N SER A 352 23.83 -121.00 -24.21
CA SER A 352 23.47 -120.20 -25.39
C SER A 352 23.68 -118.70 -25.17
N ARG A 353 23.66 -117.95 -26.28
CA ARG A 353 23.74 -116.49 -26.28
C ARG A 353 22.55 -115.86 -25.54
N GLU A 354 21.32 -116.34 -25.74
CA GLU A 354 20.14 -115.77 -25.08
C GLU A 354 20.21 -115.90 -23.55
N HIS A 355 20.69 -117.03 -23.04
CA HIS A 355 20.84 -117.24 -21.61
C HIS A 355 21.93 -116.35 -20.99
N ILE A 356 23.02 -116.07 -21.73
CA ILE A 356 24.04 -115.09 -21.31
C ILE A 356 23.43 -113.68 -21.25
N THR A 357 22.67 -113.28 -22.26
CA THR A 357 21.96 -111.99 -22.27
C THR A 357 20.95 -111.87 -21.12
N LEU A 358 20.21 -112.94 -20.82
CA LEU A 358 19.30 -112.98 -19.67
C LEU A 358 20.07 -112.77 -18.35
N HIS A 359 21.17 -113.49 -18.17
CA HIS A 359 22.02 -113.37 -16.98
C HIS A 359 22.58 -111.94 -16.81
N ILE A 360 23.06 -111.32 -17.89
CA ILE A 360 23.53 -109.92 -17.90
C ILE A 360 22.41 -108.97 -17.43
N ASN A 361 21.18 -109.14 -17.93
CA ASN A 361 20.06 -108.27 -17.57
C ASN A 361 19.60 -108.46 -16.11
N THR A 362 19.63 -109.69 -15.57
CA THR A 362 19.32 -109.97 -14.16
C THR A 362 20.35 -109.36 -13.20
N GLU A 363 21.65 -109.49 -13.51
CA GLU A 363 22.71 -108.88 -12.69
C GLU A 363 22.67 -107.35 -12.76
N ARG A 364 22.17 -106.75 -13.84
CA ARG A 364 22.06 -105.28 -13.94
C ARG A 364 20.95 -104.70 -13.06
N SER A 365 19.80 -105.36 -12.96
CA SER A 365 18.66 -104.85 -12.19
C SER A 365 18.92 -104.85 -10.68
N SER A 366 19.71 -105.81 -10.19
CA SER A 366 20.18 -105.83 -8.79
C SER A 366 21.13 -104.65 -8.52
N LEU A 367 22.00 -104.28 -9.46
CA LEU A 367 22.90 -103.12 -9.35
C LEU A 367 22.19 -101.76 -9.34
N GLU A 368 21.14 -101.62 -10.14
CA GLU A 368 20.32 -100.40 -10.16
C GLU A 368 19.60 -100.19 -8.83
N SER A 369 19.07 -101.28 -8.24
CA SER A 369 18.39 -101.28 -6.94
C SER A 369 19.34 -100.86 -5.81
N TYR A 370 20.58 -101.38 -5.81
CA TYR A 370 21.63 -100.97 -4.86
C TYR A 370 22.02 -99.48 -5.00
N SER A 371 22.24 -99.00 -6.22
CA SER A 371 22.61 -97.59 -6.46
C SER A 371 21.52 -96.62 -6.00
N ASN A 372 20.25 -96.97 -6.20
CA ASN A 372 19.13 -96.18 -5.71
C ASN A 372 19.07 -96.18 -4.17
N ALA A 373 19.28 -97.32 -3.51
CA ALA A 373 19.35 -97.40 -2.06
C ALA A 373 20.52 -96.59 -1.46
N GLU A 374 21.67 -96.54 -2.16
CA GLU A 374 22.82 -95.72 -1.76
C GLU A 374 22.54 -94.21 -1.86
N LYS A 375 21.88 -93.77 -2.94
CA LYS A 375 21.44 -92.37 -3.08
C LYS A 375 20.38 -91.99 -2.03
N GLU A 376 19.41 -92.87 -1.78
CA GLU A 376 18.41 -92.68 -0.73
C GLU A 376 19.09 -92.51 0.64
N LEU A 377 20.08 -93.36 0.96
CA LEU A 377 20.83 -93.28 2.22
C LEU A 377 21.60 -91.96 2.34
N PHE A 378 22.29 -91.56 1.27
CA PHE A 378 23.03 -90.29 1.24
C PHE A 378 22.12 -89.10 1.55
N ASN A 379 20.96 -89.02 0.89
CA ASN A 379 19.99 -87.95 1.11
C ASN A 379 19.41 -87.98 2.53
N ALA A 380 19.11 -89.17 3.07
CA ALA A 380 18.60 -89.31 4.43
C ALA A 380 19.63 -88.87 5.49
N VAL A 381 20.91 -89.27 5.34
CA VAL A 381 22.00 -88.86 6.24
C VAL A 381 22.30 -87.37 6.13
N GLN A 382 22.30 -86.80 4.92
CA GLN A 382 22.45 -85.35 4.75
C GLN A 382 21.36 -84.56 5.48
N LYS A 383 20.11 -85.05 5.45
CA LYS A 383 18.99 -84.42 6.16
C LYS A 383 19.21 -84.44 7.69
N VAL A 384 19.67 -85.57 8.24
CA VAL A 384 20.01 -85.66 9.67
C VAL A 384 21.12 -84.69 10.06
N HIS A 385 22.20 -84.59 9.26
CA HIS A 385 23.27 -83.63 9.55
C HIS A 385 22.79 -82.17 9.49
N LYS A 386 21.87 -81.85 8.58
CA LYS A 386 21.24 -80.53 8.51
C LYS A 386 20.45 -80.23 9.78
N ASP A 387 19.60 -81.16 10.23
CA ASP A 387 18.82 -81.01 11.47
C ASP A 387 19.74 -80.82 12.69
N ILE A 388 20.83 -81.60 12.80
CA ILE A 388 21.84 -81.45 13.86
C ILE A 388 22.44 -80.04 13.87
N SER A 389 22.80 -79.50 12.69
CA SER A 389 23.35 -78.15 12.56
C SER A 389 22.34 -77.07 12.97
N GLU A 390 21.07 -77.23 12.57
CA GLU A 390 19.99 -76.30 12.91
C GLU A 390 19.68 -76.31 14.42
N ILE A 391 19.69 -77.49 15.05
CA ILE A 391 19.53 -77.63 16.50
C ILE A 391 20.66 -76.93 17.25
N LYS A 392 21.92 -77.14 16.85
CA LYS A 392 23.07 -76.47 17.48
C LYS A 392 22.98 -74.95 17.40
N THR A 393 22.58 -74.44 16.25
CA THR A 393 22.39 -73.00 16.03
C THR A 393 21.27 -72.46 16.93
N SER A 394 20.15 -73.17 17.00
CA SER A 394 18.99 -72.79 17.83
C SER A 394 19.32 -72.85 19.33
N ILE A 395 20.09 -73.84 19.78
CA ILE A 395 20.62 -73.92 21.15
C ILE A 395 21.53 -72.73 21.46
N SER A 396 22.44 -72.35 20.56
CA SER A 396 23.30 -71.18 20.76
C SER A 396 22.48 -69.89 20.88
N ASN A 397 21.49 -69.72 20.00
CA ASN A 397 20.59 -68.56 20.00
C ASN A 397 19.70 -68.47 21.24
N LEU A 398 19.37 -69.61 21.85
CA LEU A 398 18.64 -69.68 23.12
C LEU A 398 19.57 -69.28 24.27
N LYS A 399 20.80 -69.82 24.33
CA LYS A 399 21.81 -69.46 25.35
C LYS A 399 22.08 -67.96 25.41
N THR A 400 22.35 -67.31 24.27
CA THR A 400 22.58 -65.86 24.22
C THR A 400 21.38 -65.06 24.75
N ALA A 401 20.15 -65.49 24.44
CA ALA A 401 18.94 -64.81 24.88
C ALA A 401 18.71 -64.97 26.39
N LEU A 402 19.08 -66.11 26.96
CA LEU A 402 19.00 -66.38 28.39
C LEU A 402 20.04 -65.61 29.19
N ASP A 403 21.28 -65.52 28.68
CA ASP A 403 22.35 -64.72 29.27
C ASP A 403 21.95 -63.25 29.33
N PHE A 404 21.37 -62.71 28.24
CA PHE A 404 20.86 -61.34 28.21
C PHE A 404 19.71 -61.11 29.21
N ALA A 405 18.88 -62.13 29.44
CA ALA A 405 17.79 -62.09 30.41
C ALA A 405 18.25 -62.38 31.86
N ASN A 406 19.53 -62.71 32.07
CA ASN A 406 20.12 -63.11 33.34
C ASN A 406 19.40 -64.32 33.99
N ILE A 407 18.95 -65.26 33.16
CA ILE A 407 18.24 -66.48 33.59
C ILE A 407 19.21 -67.66 33.58
N GLN A 408 19.55 -68.17 34.76
CA GLN A 408 20.37 -69.37 34.90
C GLN A 408 19.55 -70.61 34.51
N ILE A 409 19.87 -71.24 33.37
CA ILE A 409 19.38 -72.59 33.03
C ILE A 409 20.46 -73.61 33.40
N GLU A 410 20.07 -74.88 33.63
CA GLU A 410 20.96 -76.03 33.68
C GLU A 410 21.67 -76.23 32.31
N ILE A 411 22.66 -75.39 32.03
CA ILE A 411 23.47 -75.37 30.81
C ILE A 411 24.17 -76.72 30.56
N ASP A 412 24.44 -77.47 31.63
CA ASP A 412 25.10 -78.78 31.59
C ASP A 412 24.28 -79.81 30.81
N SER A 413 22.96 -79.86 31.00
CA SER A 413 22.05 -80.77 30.29
C SER A 413 21.99 -80.45 28.79
N ILE A 414 21.97 -79.15 28.44
CA ILE A 414 22.00 -78.69 27.05
C ILE A 414 23.36 -78.99 26.38
N ASN A 415 24.47 -78.80 27.10
CA ASN A 415 25.81 -79.11 26.61
C ASN A 415 26.03 -80.61 26.42
N SER A 416 25.51 -81.43 27.33
CA SER A 416 25.56 -82.89 27.26
C SER A 416 24.83 -83.39 26.00
N TYR A 417 23.62 -82.88 25.74
CA TYR A 417 22.87 -83.20 24.52
C TYR A 417 23.59 -82.72 23.25
N GLN A 418 24.20 -81.53 23.27
CA GLN A 418 24.96 -81.03 22.13
C GLN A 418 26.15 -81.94 21.77
N LYS A 419 26.85 -82.48 22.77
CA LYS A 419 27.95 -83.44 22.58
C LYS A 419 27.46 -84.79 22.04
N SER A 420 26.28 -85.25 22.47
CA SER A 420 25.73 -86.52 21.97
C SER A 420 25.32 -86.43 20.49
N LEU A 421 24.89 -85.24 20.03
CA LEU A 421 24.66 -84.97 18.59
C LEU A 421 25.96 -85.02 17.77
N ASP A 422 27.09 -84.56 18.31
CA ASP A 422 28.41 -84.61 17.63
C ASP A 422 28.90 -86.04 17.36
N LEU A 423 28.48 -86.99 18.20
CA LEU A 423 28.96 -88.37 18.18
C LEU A 423 28.05 -89.31 17.38
N TRP A 424 26.90 -88.84 16.90
CA TRP A 424 25.92 -89.67 16.18
C TRP A 424 26.49 -90.23 14.88
N LYS A 425 26.25 -91.52 14.63
CA LYS A 425 26.58 -92.21 13.37
C LYS A 425 25.33 -92.88 12.80
N VAL A 426 25.30 -93.02 11.48
CA VAL A 426 24.25 -93.79 10.79
C VAL A 426 24.18 -95.22 11.37
N ASN A 427 22.97 -95.76 11.49
CA ASN A 427 22.66 -97.03 12.16
C ASN A 427 22.78 -97.03 13.70
N GLN A 428 22.84 -95.86 14.33
CA GLN A 428 22.69 -95.71 15.78
C GLN A 428 21.32 -95.13 16.12
N SER A 429 20.81 -95.46 17.30
CA SER A 429 19.59 -94.85 17.84
C SER A 429 19.78 -93.34 18.02
N ALA A 430 18.68 -92.59 17.97
CA ALA A 430 18.71 -91.15 18.24
C ALA A 430 19.27 -90.91 19.66
N PRO A 431 20.07 -89.83 19.87
CA PRO A 431 20.50 -89.44 21.20
C PRO A 431 19.30 -89.22 22.12
N ASN A 432 19.44 -89.53 23.42
CA ASN A 432 18.32 -89.41 24.36
C ASN A 432 17.80 -87.97 24.42
N VAL A 433 16.55 -87.78 23.98
CA VAL A 433 15.85 -86.49 23.93
C VAL A 433 14.99 -86.20 25.15
N LEU A 434 14.78 -87.16 26.05
CA LEU A 434 13.80 -87.05 27.13
C LEU A 434 14.18 -85.95 28.14
N GLU A 435 15.45 -85.92 28.55
CA GLU A 435 15.96 -84.95 29.53
C GLU A 435 15.86 -83.51 29.00
N ILE A 436 16.27 -83.28 27.74
CA ILE A 436 16.22 -81.95 27.14
C ILE A 436 14.79 -81.50 26.82
N LYS A 437 13.90 -82.42 26.41
CA LYS A 437 12.47 -82.13 26.23
C LYS A 437 11.83 -81.67 27.55
N SER A 438 12.08 -82.41 28.64
CA SER A 438 11.55 -82.08 29.97
C SER A 438 12.03 -80.71 30.47
N LEU A 439 13.32 -80.41 30.32
CA LEU A 439 13.91 -79.12 30.69
C LEU A 439 13.26 -77.96 29.91
N LEU A 440 13.14 -78.09 28.58
CA LEU A 440 12.55 -77.07 27.72
C LEU A 440 11.08 -76.82 28.06
N SER A 441 10.30 -77.87 28.32
CA SER A 441 8.89 -77.74 28.73
C SER A 441 8.71 -77.01 30.06
N SER A 442 9.55 -77.32 31.06
CA SER A 442 9.50 -76.65 32.38
C SER A 442 9.75 -75.14 32.28
N HIS A 443 10.76 -74.74 31.51
CA HIS A 443 11.06 -73.32 31.28
C HIS A 443 9.98 -72.62 30.44
N LEU A 444 9.43 -73.29 29.43
CA LEU A 444 8.33 -72.74 28.63
C LEU A 444 7.11 -72.43 29.50
N GLN A 445 6.72 -73.36 30.39
CA GLN A 445 5.61 -73.16 31.32
C GLN A 445 5.88 -71.99 32.27
N THR A 446 7.06 -71.95 32.88
CA THR A 446 7.46 -70.89 33.82
C THR A 446 7.39 -69.49 33.17
N PHE A 447 7.82 -69.38 31.91
CA PHE A 447 7.77 -68.10 31.19
C PHE A 447 6.34 -67.73 30.78
N GLN A 448 5.49 -68.69 30.41
CA GLN A 448 4.08 -68.45 30.09
C GLN A 448 3.29 -67.98 31.31
N GLU A 449 3.50 -68.60 32.48
CA GLU A 449 2.87 -68.17 33.74
C GLU A 449 3.26 -66.72 34.10
N LYS A 450 4.54 -66.36 33.94
CA LYS A 450 5.01 -64.98 34.14
C LYS A 450 4.40 -64.00 33.14
N ILE A 451 4.21 -64.39 31.88
CA ILE A 451 3.56 -63.53 30.88
C ILE A 451 2.12 -63.23 31.31
N VAL A 452 1.35 -64.26 31.69
CA VAL A 452 -0.04 -64.09 32.15
C VAL A 452 -0.12 -63.20 33.38
N GLU A 453 0.75 -63.42 34.38
CA GLU A 453 0.79 -62.58 35.59
C GLU A 453 1.08 -61.11 35.27
N ILE A 454 1.97 -60.84 34.32
CA ILE A 454 2.29 -59.48 33.90
C ILE A 454 1.13 -58.89 33.07
N GLU A 455 0.50 -59.64 32.16
CA GLU A 455 -0.64 -59.19 31.35
C GLU A 455 -1.87 -58.86 32.19
N GLU A 456 -2.16 -59.61 33.26
CA GLU A 456 -3.23 -59.31 34.22
C GLU A 456 -2.98 -58.01 35.01
N LYS A 457 -1.71 -57.67 35.24
CA LYS A 457 -1.30 -56.46 35.99
C LYS A 457 -1.07 -55.23 35.10
N GLN A 458 -0.79 -55.40 33.81
CA GLN A 458 -0.36 -54.33 32.88
C GLN A 458 -1.50 -53.59 32.14
N GLY A 459 -2.72 -53.59 32.66
CA GLY A 459 -3.81 -52.74 32.13
C GLY A 459 -3.61 -51.22 32.38
N GLU A 460 -4.69 -50.47 32.57
CA GLU A 460 -4.64 -49.01 32.83
C GLU A 460 -3.88 -48.60 34.11
N TYR A 461 -3.52 -49.56 34.96
CA TYR A 461 -2.95 -49.35 36.28
C TYR A 461 -1.47 -49.75 36.33
N THR A 462 -0.60 -48.98 35.67
CA THR A 462 0.86 -49.05 35.85
C THR A 462 1.39 -47.79 36.54
N PHE A 463 2.50 -47.86 37.28
CA PHE A 463 3.09 -46.66 37.91
C PHE A 463 3.57 -45.66 36.85
N SER A 464 3.98 -46.15 35.68
CA SER A 464 4.34 -45.31 34.53
C SER A 464 3.16 -44.48 34.02
N ASN A 465 2.00 -45.11 33.80
CA ASN A 465 0.78 -44.41 33.35
C ASN A 465 0.24 -43.45 34.41
N ALA A 466 0.24 -43.87 35.68
CA ALA A 466 -0.19 -43.04 36.79
C ALA A 466 0.65 -41.76 36.92
N LEU A 467 1.98 -41.88 36.86
CA LEU A 467 2.88 -40.73 36.86
C LEU A 467 2.70 -39.84 35.62
N SER A 468 2.48 -40.42 34.44
CA SER A 468 2.19 -39.64 33.23
C SER A 468 0.93 -38.78 33.41
N LYS A 469 -0.17 -39.36 33.89
CA LYS A 469 -1.41 -38.61 34.17
C LYS A 469 -1.18 -37.50 35.21
N ILE A 470 -0.45 -37.80 36.29
CA ILE A 470 -0.13 -36.80 37.32
C ILE A 470 0.76 -35.68 36.75
N ASP A 471 1.78 -36.01 35.97
CA ASP A 471 2.67 -35.03 35.32
C ASP A 471 1.93 -34.15 34.32
N GLU A 472 1.00 -34.71 33.55
CA GLU A 472 0.11 -33.95 32.66
C GLU A 472 -0.73 -32.94 33.46
N LEU A 473 -1.30 -33.33 34.60
CA LEU A 473 -2.08 -32.43 35.46
C LEU A 473 -1.22 -31.35 36.13
N ILE A 474 -0.01 -31.69 36.60
CA ILE A 474 0.94 -30.69 37.13
C ILE A 474 1.33 -29.68 36.04
N SER A 475 1.62 -30.15 34.83
CA SER A 475 1.91 -29.29 33.68
C SER A 475 0.73 -28.38 33.35
N LEU A 476 -0.49 -28.92 33.41
CA LEU A 476 -1.72 -28.18 33.16
C LEU A 476 -1.96 -27.08 34.20
N LYS A 477 -1.70 -27.35 35.48
CA LYS A 477 -1.73 -26.38 36.58
C LYS A 477 -0.83 -25.19 36.28
N ASN A 478 0.45 -25.45 36.00
CA ASN A 478 1.45 -24.42 35.78
C ASN A 478 1.07 -23.52 34.59
N LYS A 479 0.56 -24.11 33.50
CA LYS A 479 0.10 -23.37 32.32
C LYS A 479 -1.12 -22.48 32.63
N LEU A 480 -2.06 -22.97 33.42
CA LEU A 480 -3.24 -22.19 33.84
C LEU A 480 -2.84 -20.99 34.72
N GLU A 481 -1.93 -21.20 35.67
CA GLU A 481 -1.39 -20.12 36.52
C GLU A 481 -0.61 -19.08 35.69
N GLU A 482 0.14 -19.53 34.67
CA GLU A 482 0.86 -18.64 33.75
C GLU A 482 -0.12 -17.80 32.92
N ILE A 483 -1.18 -18.40 32.36
CA ILE A 483 -2.23 -17.69 31.64
C ILE A 483 -2.89 -16.64 32.53
N GLU A 484 -3.18 -16.96 33.79
CA GLU A 484 -3.80 -16.01 34.72
C GLU A 484 -2.87 -14.83 35.03
N LYS A 485 -1.58 -15.09 35.24
CA LYS A 485 -0.58 -14.01 35.40
C LYS A 485 -0.49 -13.12 34.16
N ILE A 486 -0.47 -13.72 32.96
CA ILE A 486 -0.45 -12.97 31.69
C ILE A 486 -1.70 -12.10 31.56
N ASN A 487 -2.89 -12.64 31.88
CA ASN A 487 -4.14 -11.88 31.81
C ASN A 487 -4.18 -10.70 32.79
N ILE A 488 -3.60 -10.85 33.99
CA ILE A 488 -3.46 -9.73 34.95
C ILE A 488 -2.57 -8.64 34.37
N GLU A 489 -1.42 -8.99 33.79
CA GLU A 489 -0.51 -8.01 33.18
C GLU A 489 -1.12 -7.36 31.92
N LEU A 490 -1.79 -8.13 31.06
CA LEU A 490 -2.52 -7.61 29.90
C LEU A 490 -3.60 -6.61 30.33
N LYS A 491 -4.31 -6.87 31.43
CA LYS A 491 -5.31 -5.95 31.95
C LYS A 491 -4.68 -4.63 32.44
N LYS A 492 -3.53 -4.68 33.11
CA LYS A 492 -2.78 -3.46 33.47
C LYS A 492 -2.37 -2.65 32.23
N ILE A 493 -1.88 -3.33 31.19
CA ILE A 493 -1.53 -2.68 29.93
C ILE A 493 -2.78 -2.08 29.26
N TYR A 494 -3.89 -2.80 29.25
CA TYR A 494 -5.17 -2.31 28.73
C TYR A 494 -5.61 -1.01 29.42
N ASP A 495 -5.58 -0.99 30.75
CA ASP A 495 -5.98 0.18 31.54
C ASP A 495 -5.04 1.37 31.26
N LEU A 496 -3.73 1.14 31.16
CA LEU A 496 -2.76 2.17 30.78
C LEU A 496 -3.02 2.72 29.38
N VAL A 497 -3.20 1.84 28.38
CA VAL A 497 -3.48 2.23 26.99
C VAL A 497 -4.79 3.02 26.93
N PHE A 498 -5.81 2.65 27.70
CA PHE A 498 -7.07 3.37 27.80
C PHE A 498 -6.89 4.80 28.31
N GLU A 499 -6.13 4.99 29.39
CA GLU A 499 -5.83 6.33 29.93
C GLU A 499 -5.04 7.17 28.93
N TYR A 500 -4.03 6.60 28.26
CA TYR A 500 -3.28 7.29 27.20
C TYR A 500 -4.17 7.69 26.02
N GLU A 501 -5.07 6.79 25.57
CA GLU A 501 -6.03 7.08 24.51
C GLU A 501 -6.91 8.28 24.92
N LYS A 502 -7.47 8.25 26.14
CA LYS A 502 -8.32 9.32 26.66
C LYS A 502 -7.61 10.68 26.64
N ILE A 503 -6.41 10.75 27.23
CA ILE A 503 -5.61 11.99 27.28
C ILE A 503 -5.31 12.48 25.86
N LEU A 504 -4.93 11.58 24.95
CA LEU A 504 -4.61 11.94 23.56
C LEU A 504 -5.84 12.50 22.84
N VAL A 505 -7.00 11.86 22.97
CA VAL A 505 -8.26 12.31 22.36
C VAL A 505 -8.64 13.70 22.89
N GLU A 506 -8.57 13.92 24.20
CA GLU A 506 -8.86 15.22 24.81
C GLU A 506 -7.92 16.32 24.30
N LYS A 507 -6.61 16.04 24.22
CA LYS A 507 -5.60 17.00 23.74
C LYS A 507 -5.76 17.32 22.25
N ILE A 508 -5.94 16.30 21.41
CA ILE A 508 -6.19 16.50 19.98
C ILE A 508 -7.45 17.34 19.80
N ARG A 509 -8.56 16.95 20.44
CA ARG A 509 -9.83 17.68 20.33
C ARG A 509 -9.70 19.13 20.78
N GLY A 510 -9.05 19.39 21.92
CA GLY A 510 -8.82 20.74 22.41
C GLY A 510 -8.01 21.60 21.44
N PHE A 511 -6.99 21.01 20.80
CA PHE A 511 -6.20 21.70 19.78
C PHE A 511 -7.00 22.01 18.52
N ILE A 512 -7.78 21.04 18.01
CA ILE A 512 -8.65 21.25 16.83
C ILE A 512 -9.69 22.33 17.12
N GLN A 513 -10.29 22.31 18.31
CA GLN A 513 -11.26 23.31 18.72
C GLN A 513 -10.65 24.73 18.72
N PHE A 514 -9.47 24.90 19.32
CA PHE A 514 -8.75 26.18 19.30
C PHE A 514 -8.48 26.70 17.87
N LEU A 515 -8.06 25.79 16.99
CA LEU A 515 -7.77 26.12 15.60
C LEU A 515 -9.02 26.52 14.81
N ILE A 516 -10.11 25.79 14.98
CA ILE A 516 -11.42 26.10 14.38
C ILE A 516 -11.97 27.41 14.93
N ASP A 517 -11.85 27.68 16.23
CA ASP A 517 -12.31 28.93 16.84
C ASP A 517 -11.54 30.13 16.28
N THR A 518 -10.23 29.98 16.06
CA THR A 518 -9.42 31.04 15.44
C THR A 518 -9.86 31.30 13.99
N LEU A 519 -10.08 30.23 13.21
CA LEU A 519 -10.60 30.34 11.84
C LEU A 519 -11.99 30.98 11.83
N LYS A 520 -12.89 30.54 12.72
CA LYS A 520 -14.26 31.05 12.86
C LYS A 520 -14.28 32.56 13.12
N ASN A 521 -13.40 33.06 13.98
CA ASN A 521 -13.31 34.49 14.28
C ASN A 521 -12.90 35.29 13.04
N ASP A 522 -11.85 34.86 12.33
CA ASP A 522 -11.37 35.53 11.12
C ASP A 522 -12.44 35.50 10.00
N VAL A 523 -13.14 34.37 9.85
CA VAL A 523 -14.26 34.24 8.90
C VAL A 523 -15.38 35.22 9.19
N ASN A 524 -15.78 35.37 10.46
CA ASN A 524 -16.80 36.33 10.86
C ASN A 524 -16.35 37.78 10.62
N ASP A 525 -15.09 38.11 10.91
CA ASP A 525 -14.54 39.45 10.70
C ASP A 525 -14.51 39.83 9.21
N LEU A 526 -14.11 38.90 8.34
CA LEU A 526 -14.14 39.09 6.89
C LEU A 526 -15.58 39.20 6.37
N TYR A 527 -16.47 38.29 6.78
CA TYR A 527 -17.86 38.27 6.32
C TYR A 527 -18.61 39.56 6.71
N ARG A 528 -18.48 40.01 7.97
CA ARG A 528 -19.08 41.25 8.46
C ARG A 528 -18.56 42.48 7.74
N SER A 529 -17.28 42.48 7.34
CA SER A 529 -16.70 43.62 6.61
C SER A 529 -17.30 43.84 5.22
N VAL A 530 -17.91 42.80 4.63
CA VAL A 530 -18.61 42.87 3.33
C VAL A 530 -20.11 43.23 3.48
N HIS A 531 -20.66 43.11 4.69
CA HIS A 531 -22.06 43.41 5.02
C HIS A 531 -22.18 44.49 6.13
N PRO A 532 -21.56 45.68 5.99
CA PRO A 532 -21.46 46.67 7.07
C PRO A 532 -22.78 47.35 7.45
N PHE A 533 -23.81 47.25 6.60
CA PHE A 533 -25.12 47.91 6.79
C PHE A 533 -26.26 46.94 7.12
N GLU A 534 -25.97 45.64 7.21
CA GLU A 534 -26.94 44.65 7.69
C GLU A 534 -26.93 44.70 9.24
N GLU A 535 -28.01 45.21 9.85
CA GLU A 535 -28.14 45.36 11.32
C GLU A 535 -27.87 44.06 12.11
N SER A 536 -27.97 42.91 11.45
CA SER A 536 -27.54 41.61 11.99
C SER A 536 -27.01 40.69 10.88
N ALA A 537 -25.84 40.98 10.32
CA ALA A 537 -25.13 39.99 9.50
C ALA A 537 -25.02 38.67 10.30
N PRO A 538 -25.47 37.53 9.73
CA PRO A 538 -25.61 36.28 10.48
C PRO A 538 -24.26 35.81 11.03
N SER A 539 -24.25 35.39 12.29
CA SER A 539 -23.03 34.87 12.92
C SER A 539 -22.70 33.49 12.36
N ILE A 540 -21.48 33.31 11.88
CA ILE A 540 -21.01 32.05 11.30
C ILE A 540 -20.47 31.17 12.41
N LEU A 541 -20.94 29.93 12.47
CA LEU A 541 -20.57 28.93 13.45
C LEU A 541 -19.84 27.78 12.74
N LEU A 542 -18.70 27.40 13.31
CA LEU A 542 -17.95 26.20 12.94
C LEU A 542 -17.89 25.31 14.17
N GLU A 543 -18.64 24.21 14.16
CA GLU A 543 -18.85 23.37 15.35
C GLU A 543 -18.35 21.94 15.16
N LEU A 544 -17.68 21.42 16.18
CA LEU A 544 -17.30 20.02 16.31
C LEU A 544 -18.32 19.29 17.20
N PRO A 545 -19.19 18.43 16.66
CA PRO A 545 -20.18 17.71 17.45
C PRO A 545 -19.54 16.87 18.57
N LEU A 546 -20.21 16.78 19.72
CA LEU A 546 -19.73 16.02 20.89
C LEU A 546 -19.84 14.49 20.71
N GLU A 547 -20.89 14.03 20.01
CA GLU A 547 -21.29 12.61 19.98
C GLU A 547 -21.44 12.07 18.54
N THR A 548 -20.35 12.06 17.77
CA THR A 548 -20.38 11.46 16.43
C THR A 548 -19.41 10.29 16.35
N ARG A 549 -19.87 9.16 15.78
CA ARG A 549 -19.01 7.97 15.54
C ARG A 549 -17.83 8.30 14.61
N GLN A 550 -17.97 9.33 13.78
CA GLN A 550 -16.97 9.85 12.87
C GLN A 550 -16.81 11.36 13.09
N PRO A 551 -15.59 11.90 13.00
CA PRO A 551 -15.39 13.33 13.20
C PRO A 551 -16.06 14.15 12.09
N CYS A 552 -16.76 15.21 12.48
CA CYS A 552 -17.56 16.07 11.61
C CYS A 552 -17.30 17.55 11.94
N LEU A 553 -17.46 18.41 10.94
CA LEU A 553 -17.43 19.87 11.08
C LEU A 553 -18.72 20.45 10.52
N ASN A 554 -19.56 20.97 11.42
CA ASN A 554 -20.79 21.63 11.04
C ASN A 554 -20.50 23.10 10.71
N LEU A 555 -20.90 23.54 9.51
CA LEU A 555 -20.96 24.95 9.13
C LEU A 555 -22.42 25.40 9.30
N LEU A 556 -22.66 26.21 10.32
CA LEU A 556 -23.98 26.72 10.68
C LEU A 556 -23.96 28.24 10.75
N ILE A 557 -25.15 28.84 10.78
CA ILE A 557 -25.33 30.27 11.05
C ILE A 557 -26.42 30.51 12.08
N ASP A 558 -26.25 31.59 12.83
CA ASP A 558 -27.35 32.23 13.56
C ASP A 558 -28.01 33.26 12.64
N PHE A 559 -29.07 32.85 11.95
CA PHE A 559 -29.74 33.68 10.95
C PHE A 559 -30.52 34.83 11.61
N VAL A 560 -31.42 34.51 12.54
CA VAL A 560 -32.21 35.47 13.33
C VAL A 560 -32.43 34.93 14.74
N ALA A 561 -32.89 35.77 15.67
CA ALA A 561 -33.02 35.41 17.09
C ALA A 561 -33.79 34.10 17.36
N ASN A 562 -34.83 33.80 16.56
CA ASN A 562 -35.64 32.58 16.66
C ASN A 562 -35.20 31.43 15.75
N ARG A 563 -34.14 31.60 14.95
CA ARG A 563 -33.59 30.57 14.06
C ARG A 563 -32.05 30.62 14.10
N LYS A 564 -31.52 29.89 15.09
CA LYS A 564 -30.09 29.72 15.36
C LYS A 564 -29.60 28.34 14.95
N GLY A 565 -28.30 28.20 14.67
CA GLY A 565 -27.68 26.92 14.31
C GLY A 565 -28.25 26.27 13.04
N VAL A 566 -28.63 27.07 12.03
CA VAL A 566 -29.21 26.55 10.78
C VAL A 566 -28.16 26.43 9.67
N VAL A 567 -28.40 25.55 8.69
CA VAL A 567 -27.51 25.38 7.54
C VAL A 567 -27.60 26.61 6.62
N PRO A 568 -26.48 27.25 6.23
CA PRO A 568 -26.51 28.50 5.47
C PRO A 568 -27.26 28.42 4.14
N SER A 569 -27.12 27.32 3.40
CA SER A 569 -27.67 27.16 2.05
C SER A 569 -29.20 27.21 1.98
N GLY A 570 -29.89 26.95 3.09
CA GLY A 570 -31.35 27.04 3.17
C GLY A 570 -31.90 28.42 3.57
N TYR A 571 -31.02 29.37 3.92
CA TYR A 571 -31.41 30.62 4.59
C TYR A 571 -30.76 31.87 4.01
N LEU A 572 -29.56 31.76 3.44
CA LEU A 572 -28.83 32.88 2.85
C LEU A 572 -29.14 33.04 1.38
N SER A 573 -29.10 34.28 0.91
CA SER A 573 -29.15 34.60 -0.53
C SER A 573 -27.87 34.14 -1.26
N ASP A 574 -27.94 34.09 -2.59
CA ASP A 574 -26.80 33.74 -3.44
C ASP A 574 -25.56 34.63 -3.19
N SER A 575 -25.75 35.94 -3.04
CA SER A 575 -24.66 36.88 -2.77
C SER A 575 -24.03 36.63 -1.40
N GLN A 576 -24.84 36.36 -0.38
CA GLN A 576 -24.40 36.05 0.98
C GLN A 576 -23.66 34.71 1.05
N LEU A 577 -24.16 33.66 0.39
CA LEU A 577 -23.47 32.37 0.29
C LEU A 577 -22.11 32.50 -0.40
N HIS A 578 -22.04 33.30 -1.47
CA HIS A 578 -20.79 33.53 -2.19
C HIS A 578 -19.78 34.29 -1.34
N THR A 579 -20.22 35.32 -0.58
CA THR A 579 -19.35 36.04 0.35
C THR A 579 -18.91 35.19 1.53
N LEU A 580 -19.78 34.34 2.06
CA LEU A 580 -19.43 33.37 3.10
C LEU A 580 -18.31 32.45 2.60
N ALA A 581 -18.48 31.89 1.41
CA ALA A 581 -17.48 31.03 0.79
C ALA A 581 -16.15 31.76 0.52
N LEU A 582 -16.20 33.00 0.03
CA LEU A 582 -15.01 33.85 -0.15
C LEU A 582 -14.30 34.11 1.19
N SER A 583 -15.06 34.48 2.22
CA SER A 583 -14.53 34.76 3.56
C SER A 583 -13.86 33.54 4.17
N LEU A 584 -14.46 32.36 4.02
CA LEU A 584 -13.86 31.07 4.42
C LEU A 584 -12.53 30.81 3.74
N ARG A 585 -12.46 30.94 2.41
CA ARG A 585 -11.23 30.71 1.64
C ARG A 585 -10.13 31.71 1.98
N LEU A 586 -10.48 32.99 2.11
CA LEU A 586 -9.54 34.04 2.45
C LEU A 586 -9.01 33.92 3.88
N ALA A 587 -9.87 33.60 4.85
CA ALA A 587 -9.47 33.34 6.23
C ALA A 587 -8.53 32.12 6.32
N ALA A 588 -8.84 31.05 5.59
CA ALA A 588 -7.97 29.88 5.52
C ALA A 588 -6.59 30.24 4.95
N ILE A 589 -6.51 30.94 3.82
CA ILE A 589 -5.22 31.40 3.27
C ILE A 589 -4.45 32.26 4.29
N ARG A 590 -5.15 33.19 4.96
CA ARG A 590 -4.54 34.08 5.95
C ARG A 590 -3.97 33.33 7.15
N PHE A 591 -4.67 32.29 7.59
CA PHE A 591 -4.24 31.44 8.70
C PHE A 591 -3.06 30.55 8.30
N PHE A 592 -3.13 29.90 7.13
CA PHE A 592 -2.25 28.79 6.78
C PHE A 592 -1.04 29.16 5.89
N ASN A 593 -1.13 30.19 5.06
CA ASN A 593 -0.14 30.47 4.01
C ASN A 593 0.77 31.67 4.34
N GLN A 594 1.10 31.87 5.62
CA GLN A 594 1.85 33.04 6.08
C GLN A 594 3.26 33.19 5.45
N ASN A 595 3.88 32.07 5.05
CA ASN A 595 5.21 32.05 4.43
C ASN A 595 5.19 32.44 2.94
N ALA A 596 4.03 32.41 2.30
CA ALA A 596 3.83 32.77 0.90
C ALA A 596 2.47 33.45 0.75
N PRO A 597 2.37 34.74 1.10
CA PRO A 597 1.11 35.49 1.12
C PRO A 597 0.69 35.89 -0.30
N ILE A 598 0.40 34.90 -1.14
CA ILE A 598 -0.01 35.05 -2.53
C ILE A 598 -1.47 34.63 -2.65
N ILE A 599 -2.28 35.37 -3.41
CA ILE A 599 -3.69 35.05 -3.68
C ILE A 599 -3.99 35.27 -5.16
N ILE A 600 -4.72 34.36 -5.79
CA ILE A 600 -5.17 34.50 -7.18
C ILE A 600 -6.69 34.33 -7.21
N LEU A 601 -7.39 35.35 -7.69
CA LEU A 601 -8.84 35.40 -7.76
C LEU A 601 -9.27 35.42 -9.24
N ASP A 602 -9.95 34.37 -9.70
CA ASP A 602 -10.56 34.30 -11.03
C ASP A 602 -12.06 34.45 -10.93
N ASP A 603 -12.54 35.64 -11.30
CA ASP A 603 -13.96 35.93 -11.44
C ASP A 603 -14.77 35.58 -10.20
N VAL A 604 -14.26 35.94 -9.02
CA VAL A 604 -14.90 35.66 -7.74
C VAL A 604 -16.08 36.59 -7.45
N VAL A 605 -16.32 37.61 -8.28
CA VAL A 605 -17.43 38.57 -8.17
C VAL A 605 -18.31 38.41 -9.40
N THR A 606 -19.37 37.58 -9.31
CA THR A 606 -20.20 37.21 -10.48
C THR A 606 -21.66 37.65 -10.42
N SER A 607 -22.13 38.22 -9.31
CA SER A 607 -23.54 38.66 -9.17
C SER A 607 -23.76 39.47 -7.89
N TYR A 608 -22.85 40.40 -7.59
CA TYR A 608 -22.92 41.21 -6.38
C TYR A 608 -23.66 42.53 -6.60
N ASP A 609 -24.41 42.96 -5.60
CA ASP A 609 -24.92 44.33 -5.54
C ASP A 609 -23.76 45.33 -5.43
N ALA A 610 -24.04 46.59 -5.79
CA ALA A 610 -23.03 47.64 -5.85
C ALA A 610 -22.28 47.82 -4.52
N ASP A 611 -22.97 47.66 -3.39
CA ASP A 611 -22.42 47.84 -2.06
C ASP A 611 -21.42 46.74 -1.68
N HIS A 612 -21.73 45.47 -1.98
CA HIS A 612 -20.83 44.35 -1.70
C HIS A 612 -19.54 44.43 -2.54
N ARG A 613 -19.61 44.85 -3.81
CA ARG A 613 -18.41 45.02 -4.67
C ARG A 613 -17.42 46.00 -4.04
N LYS A 614 -17.92 47.13 -3.55
CA LYS A 614 -17.11 48.16 -2.89
C LYS A 614 -16.56 47.65 -1.56
N ALA A 615 -17.38 46.96 -0.78
CA ALA A 615 -16.98 46.40 0.51
C ALA A 615 -15.88 45.32 0.37
N ILE A 616 -15.95 44.48 -0.67
CA ILE A 616 -14.88 43.51 -0.98
C ILE A 616 -13.56 44.23 -1.30
N ALA A 617 -13.57 45.30 -2.10
CA ALA A 617 -12.37 46.08 -2.38
C ALA A 617 -11.77 46.70 -1.09
N ALA A 618 -12.62 47.22 -0.20
CA ALA A 618 -12.20 47.74 1.10
C ALA A 618 -11.66 46.66 2.03
N MET A 619 -12.27 45.47 2.07
CA MET A 619 -11.78 44.31 2.83
C MET A 619 -10.39 43.88 2.36
N LEU A 620 -10.12 43.86 1.04
CA LEU A 620 -8.81 43.54 0.50
C LEU A 620 -7.74 44.55 0.95
N GLU A 621 -8.01 45.85 0.92
CA GLU A 621 -7.08 46.87 1.43
C GLU A 621 -6.87 46.73 2.95
N LYS A 622 -7.92 46.44 3.71
CA LYS A 622 -7.86 46.37 5.18
C LYS A 622 -7.10 45.15 5.67
N TYR A 623 -7.41 43.96 5.15
CA TYR A 623 -6.92 42.68 5.70
C TYR A 623 -5.81 42.03 4.87
N PHE A 624 -5.69 42.39 3.58
CA PHE A 624 -4.79 41.72 2.63
C PHE A 624 -3.76 42.66 1.99
N LYS A 625 -3.47 43.81 2.62
CA LYS A 625 -2.47 44.78 2.13
C LYS A 625 -1.08 44.19 1.92
N GLU A 626 -0.68 43.26 2.80
CA GLU A 626 0.63 42.60 2.75
C GLU A 626 0.65 41.39 1.79
N TYR A 627 -0.49 41.02 1.22
CA TYR A 627 -0.60 39.92 0.28
C TYR A 627 -0.38 40.40 -1.15
N GLN A 628 0.31 39.57 -1.93
CA GLN A 628 0.43 39.75 -3.35
C GLN A 628 -0.76 39.08 -4.04
N ILE A 629 -1.58 39.87 -4.73
CA ILE A 629 -2.86 39.39 -5.26
C ILE A 629 -2.90 39.56 -6.78
N ILE A 630 -3.33 38.52 -7.50
CA ILE A 630 -3.71 38.61 -8.92
C ILE A 630 -5.22 38.44 -9.01
N ILE A 631 -5.93 39.44 -9.51
CA ILE A 631 -7.39 39.42 -9.70
C ILE A 631 -7.69 39.55 -11.18
N VAL A 632 -8.47 38.62 -11.72
CA VAL A 632 -9.10 38.77 -13.04
C VAL A 632 -10.61 38.84 -12.86
N THR A 633 -11.27 39.81 -13.51
CA THR A 633 -12.72 39.99 -13.37
C THR A 633 -13.35 40.46 -14.68
N HIS A 634 -14.59 40.05 -14.93
CA HIS A 634 -15.44 40.63 -15.98
C HIS A 634 -16.32 41.77 -15.48
N ASP A 635 -16.34 42.03 -14.18
CA ASP A 635 -17.16 43.06 -13.57
C ASP A 635 -16.42 44.41 -13.60
N GLU A 636 -16.87 45.30 -14.48
CA GLU A 636 -16.24 46.60 -14.67
C GLU A 636 -16.35 47.49 -13.44
N ARG A 637 -17.49 47.45 -12.75
CA ARG A 637 -17.72 48.26 -11.55
C ARG A 637 -16.80 47.84 -10.43
N PHE A 638 -16.66 46.53 -10.22
CA PHE A 638 -15.70 45.99 -9.25
C PHE A 638 -14.27 46.40 -9.59
N PHE A 639 -13.85 46.31 -10.85
CA PHE A 639 -12.53 46.77 -11.29
C PHE A 639 -12.29 48.26 -11.01
N LEU A 640 -13.30 49.11 -11.24
CA LEU A 640 -13.21 50.53 -10.91
C LEU A 640 -13.08 50.77 -9.40
N TYR A 641 -13.80 50.03 -8.55
CA TYR A 641 -13.64 50.11 -7.10
C TYR A 641 -12.26 49.63 -6.64
N LEU A 642 -11.73 48.55 -7.22
CA LEU A 642 -10.36 48.11 -6.95
C LEU A 642 -9.35 49.22 -7.29
N LYS A 643 -9.52 49.90 -8.44
CA LYS A 643 -8.66 51.00 -8.86
C LYS A 643 -8.75 52.24 -7.97
N ASP A 644 -9.92 52.47 -7.38
CA ASP A 644 -10.19 53.59 -6.47
C ASP A 644 -9.64 53.33 -5.06
N HIS A 645 -9.84 52.13 -4.51
CA HIS A 645 -9.51 51.81 -3.12
C HIS A 645 -8.05 51.35 -2.94
N LEU A 646 -7.44 50.75 -3.97
CA LEU A 646 -6.14 50.12 -3.85
C LEU A 646 -5.03 50.99 -4.45
N SER A 647 -3.91 51.10 -3.74
CA SER A 647 -2.81 51.98 -4.14
C SER A 647 -2.14 51.56 -5.45
N GLN A 648 -2.06 52.49 -6.42
CA GLN A 648 -1.33 52.28 -7.70
C GLN A 648 0.19 52.09 -7.53
N SER A 649 0.74 52.38 -6.36
CA SER A 649 2.15 52.09 -6.04
C SER A 649 2.41 50.60 -5.85
N ILE A 650 1.40 49.86 -5.39
CA ILE A 650 1.46 48.42 -5.11
C ILE A 650 0.73 47.64 -6.20
N TRP A 651 -0.37 48.19 -6.72
CA TRP A 651 -1.21 47.53 -7.72
C TRP A 651 -0.91 47.96 -9.15
N ILE A 652 -1.04 47.02 -10.08
CA ILE A 652 -1.02 47.21 -11.53
C ILE A 652 -2.45 46.99 -12.01
N PHE A 653 -3.00 47.94 -12.75
CA PHE A 653 -4.35 47.83 -13.32
C PHE A 653 -4.24 47.74 -14.83
N LYS A 654 -4.67 46.62 -15.41
CA LYS A 654 -4.72 46.42 -16.86
C LYS A 654 -6.13 46.10 -17.33
N ARG A 655 -6.43 46.47 -18.58
CA ARG A 655 -7.68 46.13 -19.27
C ARG A 655 -7.36 45.41 -20.56
N ILE A 656 -7.98 44.26 -20.83
CA ILE A 656 -7.91 43.63 -22.14
C ILE A 656 -8.95 44.30 -23.04
N ILE A 657 -8.49 45.00 -24.07
CA ILE A 657 -9.36 45.71 -25.01
C ILE A 657 -9.81 44.83 -26.17
N LYS A 658 -8.90 43.98 -26.67
CA LYS A 658 -9.17 43.04 -27.74
C LYS A 658 -8.38 41.75 -27.52
N LEU A 659 -8.90 40.67 -28.07
CA LEU A 659 -8.17 39.42 -28.23
C LEU A 659 -7.75 39.37 -29.69
N ASP A 660 -6.46 39.51 -29.95
CA ASP A 660 -5.89 39.50 -31.30
C ASP A 660 -5.45 38.09 -31.66
N GLU A 661 -5.85 37.57 -32.82
CA GLU A 661 -5.56 36.18 -33.16
C GLU A 661 -4.08 35.90 -33.46
N LYS A 662 -3.28 36.92 -33.78
CA LYS A 662 -1.84 36.78 -34.11
C LYS A 662 -0.94 37.10 -32.92
N PHE A 663 -1.51 37.56 -31.81
CA PHE A 663 -0.76 37.99 -30.64
C PHE A 663 -1.32 37.44 -29.32
N GLY A 664 -2.63 37.44 -29.15
CA GLY A 664 -3.34 37.12 -27.91
C GLY A 664 -4.00 38.36 -27.27
N PRO A 665 -4.23 38.38 -25.95
CA PRO A 665 -4.87 39.51 -25.30
C PRO A 665 -4.03 40.78 -25.46
N ILE A 666 -4.66 41.84 -25.96
CA ILE A 666 -4.06 43.17 -26.04
C ILE A 666 -4.48 43.94 -24.81
N PHE A 667 -3.50 44.25 -23.97
CA PHE A 667 -3.70 45.06 -22.78
C PHE A 667 -3.58 46.54 -23.13
N HIS A 668 -4.53 47.32 -22.65
CA HIS A 668 -4.34 48.75 -22.53
C HIS A 668 -3.52 49.01 -21.27
N ASP A 669 -2.24 49.32 -21.47
CA ASP A 669 -1.43 49.98 -20.46
C ASP A 669 -1.77 51.48 -20.51
N HIS A 670 -1.93 52.14 -19.36
CA HIS A 670 -2.24 53.58 -19.33
C HIS A 670 -1.11 54.36 -20.04
N LYS A 671 -1.47 54.98 -21.18
CA LYS A 671 -0.72 55.85 -22.12
C LYS A 671 -0.11 55.19 -23.34
N ILE A 672 -0.59 55.59 -24.52
CA ILE A 672 0.20 55.54 -25.75
C ILE A 672 1.42 56.44 -25.56
N SER A 673 2.61 55.85 -25.61
CA SER A 673 3.84 56.64 -25.54
C SER A 673 4.14 57.28 -26.88
N ASP A 674 4.73 58.47 -26.85
CA ASP A 674 5.24 59.13 -28.06
C ASP A 674 6.17 58.20 -28.86
N SER A 675 6.98 57.40 -28.16
CA SER A 675 7.90 56.44 -28.75
C SER A 675 7.21 55.37 -29.59
N LEU A 676 6.00 54.93 -29.19
CA LEU A 676 5.25 53.91 -29.92
C LEU A 676 4.73 54.47 -31.25
N ILE A 677 4.19 55.69 -31.23
CA ILE A 677 3.72 56.37 -32.44
C ILE A 677 4.91 56.69 -33.35
N ASP A 678 5.99 57.23 -32.80
CA ASP A 678 7.20 57.59 -33.56
C ASP A 678 7.85 56.33 -34.19
N GLU A 679 7.86 55.17 -33.51
CA GLU A 679 8.36 53.90 -34.05
C GLU A 679 7.50 53.39 -35.21
N LYS A 680 6.17 53.39 -35.06
CA LYS A 680 5.25 52.94 -36.12
C LYS A 680 5.32 53.83 -37.37
N LEU A 681 5.39 55.14 -37.17
CA LEU A 681 5.59 56.09 -38.26
C LEU A 681 6.91 55.86 -38.99
N SER A 682 7.98 55.49 -38.27
CA SER A 682 9.28 55.15 -38.89
C SER A 682 9.24 53.87 -39.75
N LYS A 683 8.25 53.00 -39.52
CA LYS A 683 8.00 51.76 -40.26
C LYS A 683 6.96 51.91 -41.39
N ASN A 684 6.51 53.13 -41.67
CA ASN A 684 5.41 53.44 -42.61
C ASN A 684 4.08 52.73 -42.28
N GLU A 685 3.83 52.44 -41.00
CA GLU A 685 2.55 51.92 -40.54
C GLU A 685 1.56 53.07 -40.27
N SER A 686 0.26 52.85 -40.51
CA SER A 686 -0.77 53.84 -40.14
C SER A 686 -0.96 53.87 -38.61
N VAL A 687 -1.00 55.07 -38.05
CA VAL A 687 -1.11 55.37 -36.62
C VAL A 687 -2.30 56.25 -36.29
N SER A 688 -3.26 56.44 -37.21
CA SER A 688 -4.40 57.35 -37.02
C SER A 688 -5.21 57.05 -35.74
N ASN A 689 -5.41 55.77 -35.42
CA ASN A 689 -6.10 55.37 -34.19
C ASN A 689 -5.27 55.68 -32.94
N GLU A 690 -3.96 55.44 -32.99
CA GLU A 690 -3.02 55.74 -31.91
C GLU A 690 -2.87 57.25 -31.66
N ILE A 691 -2.84 58.06 -32.72
CA ILE A 691 -2.87 59.53 -32.61
C ILE A 691 -4.17 59.98 -31.96
N ARG A 692 -5.33 59.47 -32.41
CA ARG A 692 -6.63 59.80 -31.82
C ARG A 692 -6.68 59.48 -30.34
N GLN A 693 -6.24 58.30 -29.95
CA GLN A 693 -6.24 57.87 -28.56
C GLN A 693 -5.26 58.70 -27.71
N ALA A 694 -4.08 59.06 -28.24
CA ALA A 694 -3.15 59.96 -27.56
C ALA A 694 -3.72 61.37 -27.37
N GLU A 695 -4.48 61.88 -28.34
CA GLU A 695 -5.20 63.15 -28.26
C GLU A 695 -6.32 63.11 -27.20
N GLU A 696 -7.16 62.07 -27.20
CA GLU A 696 -8.26 61.86 -26.24
C GLU A 696 -7.74 61.77 -24.80
N GLU A 697 -6.69 60.97 -24.57
CA GLU A 697 -6.07 60.80 -23.25
C GLU A 697 -5.48 62.12 -22.72
N TRP A 698 -4.80 62.88 -23.58
CA TRP A 698 -4.24 64.18 -23.19
C TRP A 698 -5.33 65.21 -22.91
N LEU A 699 -6.36 65.30 -23.77
CA LEU A 699 -7.49 66.22 -23.61
C LEU A 699 -8.25 65.95 -22.31
N LEU A 700 -8.52 64.68 -21.99
CA LEU A 700 -9.18 64.32 -20.75
C LEU A 700 -8.36 64.73 -19.52
N GLN A 701 -7.04 64.53 -19.59
CA GLN A 701 -6.14 64.89 -18.49
C GLN A 701 -6.05 66.41 -18.30
N ILE A 702 -5.90 67.19 -19.37
CA ILE A 702 -5.77 68.64 -19.26
C ILE A 702 -7.08 69.28 -18.84
N CYS A 703 -8.23 68.79 -19.31
CA CYS A 703 -9.55 69.23 -18.85
C CYS A 703 -9.73 69.02 -17.34
N ARG A 704 -9.32 67.87 -16.81
CA ARG A 704 -9.37 67.59 -15.36
C ARG A 704 -8.44 68.50 -14.56
N ASP A 705 -7.21 68.68 -15.05
CA ASP A 705 -6.19 69.50 -14.39
C ASP A 705 -6.64 70.99 -14.36
N PHE A 706 -7.31 71.46 -15.42
CA PHE A 706 -7.81 72.83 -15.54
C PHE A 706 -9.14 73.05 -14.80
N GLY A 707 -9.89 71.98 -14.52
CA GLY A 707 -11.23 72.08 -13.95
C GLY A 707 -12.28 72.50 -14.97
N VAL A 708 -12.16 72.01 -16.20
CA VAL A 708 -13.14 72.22 -17.27
C VAL A 708 -14.44 71.49 -16.89
N ASP A 709 -15.56 72.19 -17.00
CA ASP A 709 -16.88 71.60 -16.84
C ASP A 709 -17.19 70.73 -18.08
N ILE A 710 -17.51 69.46 -17.83
CA ILE A 710 -17.88 68.50 -18.88
C ILE A 710 -19.26 67.94 -18.51
N ARG A 711 -20.08 67.65 -19.52
CA ARG A 711 -21.45 67.14 -19.33
C ARG A 711 -21.44 65.84 -18.50
N ILE A 712 -22.35 65.77 -17.51
CA ILE A 712 -22.62 64.54 -16.78
C ILE A 712 -23.33 63.58 -17.75
N ARG A 713 -22.73 62.40 -17.98
CA ARG A 713 -23.31 61.35 -18.84
C ARG A 713 -24.22 60.42 -18.05
N ASP A 714 -25.04 59.68 -18.78
CA ASP A 714 -25.88 58.60 -18.26
C ASP A 714 -25.04 57.57 -17.48
N VAL A 715 -25.63 56.97 -16.45
CA VAL A 715 -25.05 55.95 -15.56
C VAL A 715 -24.52 54.74 -16.33
N HIS A 716 -24.98 54.53 -17.57
CA HIS A 716 -24.51 53.46 -18.45
C HIS A 716 -23.23 53.78 -19.25
N ARG A 717 -22.79 55.05 -19.31
CA ARG A 717 -21.49 55.46 -19.92
C ARG A 717 -20.74 56.52 -19.10
N PRO A 718 -20.50 56.29 -17.79
CA PRO A 718 -19.77 57.25 -16.98
C PRO A 718 -18.30 57.24 -17.42
N TYR A 719 -17.75 58.43 -17.70
CA TYR A 719 -16.34 58.67 -18.03
C TYR A 719 -15.85 58.29 -19.44
N GLU A 720 -16.72 57.87 -20.35
CA GLU A 720 -16.40 57.85 -21.78
C GLU A 720 -16.62 59.25 -22.35
N TYR A 721 -15.56 59.92 -22.82
CA TYR A 721 -15.66 61.23 -23.46
C TYR A 721 -15.04 61.16 -24.85
N GLU A 722 -15.70 61.77 -25.82
CA GLU A 722 -15.17 61.84 -27.18
C GLU A 722 -14.15 62.98 -27.29
N ARG A 723 -13.16 62.80 -28.17
CA ARG A 723 -12.15 63.83 -28.47
C ARG A 723 -12.77 65.20 -28.76
N SER A 724 -13.79 65.21 -29.62
CA SER A 724 -14.49 66.41 -30.07
C SER A 724 -15.14 67.14 -28.90
N GLU A 725 -15.84 66.41 -28.03
CA GLU A 725 -16.48 66.93 -26.82
C GLU A 725 -15.44 67.57 -25.88
N LEU A 726 -14.34 66.87 -25.62
CA LEU A 726 -13.28 67.37 -24.74
C LEU A 726 -12.58 68.60 -25.34
N ALA A 727 -12.33 68.63 -26.64
CA ALA A 727 -11.73 69.75 -27.34
C ALA A 727 -12.64 71.00 -27.32
N VAL A 728 -13.95 70.83 -27.52
CA VAL A 728 -14.94 71.91 -27.42
C VAL A 728 -15.00 72.46 -25.99
N ALA A 729 -15.06 71.58 -24.98
CA ALA A 729 -15.12 71.98 -23.58
C ALA A 729 -13.86 72.76 -23.17
N LEU A 730 -12.67 72.24 -23.54
CA LEU A 730 -11.39 72.91 -23.25
C LEU A 730 -11.28 74.26 -23.96
N TYR A 731 -11.68 74.35 -25.24
CA TYR A 731 -11.62 75.60 -25.98
C TYR A 731 -12.54 76.67 -25.39
N THR A 732 -13.76 76.28 -25.03
CA THR A 732 -14.73 77.17 -24.38
C THR A 732 -14.19 77.69 -23.05
N PHE A 733 -13.58 76.82 -22.25
CA PHE A 733 -12.94 77.16 -20.97
C PHE A 733 -11.77 78.14 -21.13
N ILE A 734 -10.91 77.93 -22.13
CA ILE A 734 -9.75 78.79 -22.41
C ILE A 734 -10.23 80.18 -22.85
N LYS A 735 -11.23 80.23 -23.74
CA LYS A 735 -11.80 81.48 -24.25
C LYS A 735 -12.52 82.29 -23.16
N SER A 736 -13.29 81.63 -22.28
CA SER A 736 -14.01 82.32 -21.19
C SER A 736 -13.07 82.98 -20.17
N ARG A 737 -11.79 82.60 -20.14
CA ARG A 737 -10.76 83.11 -19.23
C ARG A 737 -9.76 84.06 -19.89
N ASN A 738 -10.07 84.52 -21.11
CA ASN A 738 -9.21 85.41 -21.90
C ASN A 738 -7.77 84.89 -22.04
N ILE A 739 -7.60 83.58 -22.24
CA ILE A 739 -6.30 82.96 -22.51
C ILE A 739 -6.15 82.83 -24.03
N GLU A 740 -5.17 83.51 -24.63
CA GLU A 740 -4.93 83.43 -26.07
C GLU A 740 -4.30 82.10 -26.48
N VAL A 741 -4.95 81.37 -27.39
CA VAL A 741 -4.45 80.08 -27.89
C VAL A 741 -3.21 80.29 -28.77
N PRO A 742 -2.13 79.51 -28.58
CA PRO A 742 -0.91 79.67 -29.37
C PRO A 742 -1.14 79.29 -30.83
N LYS A 743 -0.50 80.05 -31.74
CA LYS A 743 -0.46 79.71 -33.16
C LYS A 743 0.53 78.57 -33.39
N ILE A 744 0.12 77.58 -34.18
CA ILE A 744 0.98 76.48 -34.64
C ILE A 744 1.48 76.82 -36.04
N ASN A 745 2.75 76.54 -36.31
CA ASN A 745 3.36 76.85 -37.59
C ASN A 745 2.60 76.13 -38.73
N GLY A 746 2.14 76.88 -39.72
CA GLY A 746 1.41 76.33 -40.87
C GLY A 746 -0.11 76.23 -40.70
N ILE A 747 -0.68 76.66 -39.56
CA ILE A 747 -2.13 76.64 -39.31
C ILE A 747 -2.59 78.04 -38.88
N SER A 748 -3.51 78.64 -39.66
CA SER A 748 -4.06 79.98 -39.37
C SER A 748 -5.12 79.95 -38.26
N ASN A 749 -5.90 78.87 -38.18
CA ASN A 749 -6.90 78.66 -37.14
C ASN A 749 -6.28 78.06 -35.86
N PRO A 750 -6.84 78.33 -34.66
CA PRO A 750 -6.43 77.65 -33.43
C PRO A 750 -6.49 76.12 -33.61
N PHE A 751 -5.37 75.42 -33.37
CA PHE A 751 -5.28 73.97 -33.57
C PHE A 751 -6.32 73.18 -32.78
N ILE A 752 -6.74 73.69 -31.62
CA ILE A 752 -7.82 73.12 -30.82
C ILE A 752 -9.15 73.00 -31.58
N ILE A 753 -9.39 73.81 -32.61
CA ILE A 753 -10.55 73.69 -33.51
C ILE A 753 -10.40 72.46 -34.40
N SER A 754 -9.18 72.16 -34.87
CA SER A 754 -8.91 70.95 -35.65
C SER A 754 -9.10 69.66 -34.83
N LEU A 755 -8.84 69.69 -33.52
CA LEU A 755 -9.16 68.59 -32.60
C LEU A 755 -10.67 68.33 -32.45
N GLN A 756 -11.52 69.32 -32.78
CA GLN A 756 -12.98 69.16 -32.75
C GLN A 756 -13.49 68.36 -33.95
N SER A 757 -12.91 68.57 -35.13
CA SER A 757 -13.36 67.97 -36.39
C SER A 757 -12.65 66.67 -36.75
N GLY A 758 -11.35 66.57 -36.48
CA GLY A 758 -10.65 65.29 -36.48
C GLY A 758 -10.45 64.60 -37.83
N PHE A 759 -10.16 65.34 -38.90
CA PHE A 759 -10.16 64.80 -40.28
C PHE A 759 -9.14 63.69 -40.55
N ILE A 760 -7.92 63.75 -40.00
CA ILE A 760 -6.84 62.80 -40.30
C ILE A 760 -6.96 61.53 -39.45
N GLU A 761 -7.37 61.67 -38.19
CA GLU A 761 -7.38 60.60 -37.19
C GLU A 761 -8.73 59.85 -37.15
N ASN A 762 -9.71 60.33 -37.92
CA ASN A 762 -10.97 59.62 -38.18
C ASN A 762 -10.88 58.64 -39.36
N PHE A 763 -9.82 58.71 -40.19
CA PHE A 763 -9.56 57.71 -41.23
C PHE A 763 -9.25 56.34 -40.60
N GLY A 764 -9.83 55.27 -41.16
CA GLY A 764 -9.69 53.91 -40.63
C GLY A 764 -10.54 53.60 -39.37
N SER A 765 -11.40 54.53 -38.94
CA SER A 765 -12.42 54.25 -37.92
C SER A 765 -13.68 53.61 -38.54
N HIS A 766 -14.29 52.65 -37.84
CA HIS A 766 -15.55 51.98 -38.26
C HIS A 766 -16.76 52.93 -38.42
N PHE A 767 -16.59 54.23 -38.16
CA PHE A 767 -17.61 55.27 -38.18
C PHE A 767 -17.34 56.38 -39.21
N SER A 768 -16.41 56.17 -40.16
CA SER A 768 -16.18 57.14 -41.24
C SER A 768 -17.22 56.99 -42.36
N ASP A 769 -17.70 58.11 -42.91
CA ASP A 769 -18.66 58.13 -44.03
C ASP A 769 -18.08 57.53 -45.34
N ASN A 770 -16.78 57.28 -45.39
CA ASN A 770 -16.10 56.62 -46.50
C ASN A 770 -15.00 55.65 -45.99
N PRO A 771 -15.30 54.35 -45.85
CA PRO A 771 -14.37 53.34 -45.30
C PRO A 771 -13.16 53.01 -46.18
N TYR A 772 -13.04 53.63 -47.37
CA TYR A 772 -11.92 53.44 -48.31
C TYR A 772 -10.94 54.62 -48.36
N ALA A 773 -11.17 55.66 -47.56
CA ALA A 773 -10.24 56.78 -47.46
C ALA A 773 -9.17 56.48 -46.41
N TYR A 774 -7.91 56.47 -46.83
CA TYR A 774 -6.74 56.31 -45.97
C TYR A 774 -6.03 57.65 -45.84
N SER A 775 -5.62 58.02 -44.62
CA SER A 775 -4.62 59.06 -44.41
C SER A 775 -3.28 58.59 -44.99
N SER A 776 -2.55 59.48 -45.68
CA SER A 776 -1.17 59.14 -46.02
C SER A 776 -0.32 59.16 -44.75
N THR A 777 0.70 58.30 -44.66
CA THR A 777 1.66 58.31 -43.54
C THR A 777 2.30 59.71 -43.37
N GLY A 778 2.41 60.49 -44.46
CA GLY A 778 2.87 61.88 -44.42
C GLY A 778 1.90 62.83 -43.71
N ASP A 779 0.59 62.65 -43.87
CA ASP A 779 -0.43 63.41 -43.17
C ASP A 779 -0.44 63.08 -41.68
N GLU A 780 -0.30 61.80 -41.33
CA GLU A 780 -0.22 61.32 -39.94
C GLU A 780 1.06 61.83 -39.23
N LEU A 781 2.20 61.80 -39.92
CA LEU A 781 3.47 62.39 -39.45
C LEU A 781 3.31 63.88 -39.12
N LYS A 782 2.74 64.62 -40.07
CA LYS A 782 2.54 66.07 -39.92
C LYS A 782 1.56 66.36 -38.79
N ARG A 783 0.45 65.63 -38.71
CA ARG A 783 -0.53 65.76 -37.63
C ARG A 783 0.08 65.49 -36.26
N TRP A 784 0.85 64.42 -36.14
CA TRP A 784 1.50 64.07 -34.89
C TRP A 784 2.49 65.15 -34.44
N ALA A 785 3.24 65.74 -35.38
CA ALA A 785 4.13 66.87 -35.09
C ALA A 785 3.37 68.12 -34.61
N GLU A 786 2.26 68.47 -35.29
CA GLU A 786 1.39 69.59 -34.91
C GLU A 786 0.78 69.39 -33.52
N PHE A 787 0.28 68.20 -33.21
CA PHE A 787 -0.25 67.87 -31.89
C PHE A 787 0.85 67.92 -30.82
N LYS A 788 2.05 67.39 -31.08
CA LYS A 788 3.19 67.50 -30.15
C LYS A 788 3.53 68.96 -29.86
N GLN A 789 3.56 69.82 -30.88
CA GLN A 789 3.79 71.26 -30.72
C GLN A 789 2.69 71.91 -29.88
N PHE A 790 1.42 71.61 -30.18
CA PHE A 790 0.28 72.12 -29.42
C PHE A 790 0.36 71.72 -27.94
N ARG A 791 0.45 70.42 -27.69
CA ARG A 791 0.50 69.80 -26.37
C ARG A 791 1.64 70.35 -25.52
N ASN A 792 2.80 70.57 -26.12
CA ASN A 792 3.99 71.05 -25.42
C ASN A 792 3.92 72.54 -25.05
N SER A 793 2.98 73.30 -25.60
CA SER A 793 2.75 74.69 -25.18
C SER A 793 2.04 74.80 -23.82
N PHE A 794 1.43 73.71 -23.33
CA PHE A 794 0.78 73.63 -22.02
C PHE A 794 1.80 73.38 -20.90
N VAL A 795 2.68 74.35 -20.68
CA VAL A 795 3.70 74.36 -19.63
C VAL A 795 3.56 75.61 -18.77
N CYS A 796 3.92 75.52 -17.50
CA CYS A 796 3.95 76.69 -16.63
C CYS A 796 5.03 77.66 -17.12
N PRO A 797 4.70 78.95 -17.33
CA PRO A 797 5.67 79.94 -17.85
C PRO A 797 6.84 80.20 -16.89
N LYS A 798 6.65 79.96 -15.59
CA LYS A 798 7.68 80.18 -14.56
C LYS A 798 8.64 79.01 -14.36
N CYS A 799 8.14 77.76 -14.41
CA CYS A 799 8.92 76.59 -13.99
C CYS A 799 8.90 75.41 -14.97
N GLY A 800 8.24 75.55 -16.13
CA GLY A 800 8.14 74.50 -17.16
C GLY A 800 7.29 73.28 -16.76
N CYS A 801 6.65 73.28 -15.59
CA CYS A 801 5.84 72.16 -15.14
C CYS A 801 4.60 71.98 -16.03
N LYS A 802 4.33 70.73 -16.45
CA LYS A 802 3.18 70.33 -17.30
C LYS A 802 1.92 69.95 -16.52
N ARG A 803 1.91 70.09 -15.20
CA ARG A 803 0.81 69.69 -14.32
C ARG A 803 0.16 70.91 -13.68
N PHE A 804 -1.17 70.93 -13.74
CA PHE A 804 -1.98 72.03 -13.22
C PHE A 804 -3.00 71.51 -12.22
N LYS A 805 -3.60 72.42 -11.48
CA LYS A 805 -4.69 72.16 -10.55
C LYS A 805 -5.80 73.18 -10.78
N ARG A 806 -7.00 72.79 -10.34
CA ARG A 806 -8.19 73.64 -10.44
C ARG A 806 -7.93 75.02 -9.80
N PRO A 807 -8.46 76.09 -10.41
CA PRO A 807 -8.40 77.43 -9.83
C PRO A 807 -8.98 77.44 -8.40
N ARG A 808 -8.40 78.25 -7.52
CA ARG A 808 -9.04 78.61 -6.22
C ARG A 808 -10.09 79.69 -6.50
N VAL A 809 -11.05 79.87 -5.59
CA VAL A 809 -12.19 80.83 -5.74
C VAL A 809 -11.74 82.25 -6.12
N GLU A 810 -10.52 82.64 -5.75
CA GLU A 810 -9.95 83.98 -5.98
C GLU A 810 -9.11 84.11 -7.27
N VAL A 811 -8.91 83.04 -8.03
CA VAL A 811 -8.08 83.06 -9.27
C VAL A 811 -8.81 82.38 -10.40
N ASP A 812 -9.13 83.12 -11.48
CA ASP A 812 -9.91 82.57 -12.59
C ASP A 812 -9.12 81.64 -13.54
N LYS A 813 -7.79 81.53 -13.39
CA LYS A 813 -6.93 80.72 -14.27
C LYS A 813 -6.40 79.45 -13.58
N PRO A 814 -6.19 78.33 -14.31
CA PRO A 814 -5.57 77.12 -13.77
C PRO A 814 -4.21 77.41 -13.13
N LEU A 815 -3.92 76.79 -11.99
CA LEU A 815 -2.68 77.04 -11.25
C LEU A 815 -1.66 75.94 -11.50
N CYS A 816 -0.39 76.31 -11.66
CA CYS A 816 0.69 75.33 -11.71
C CYS A 816 0.74 74.49 -10.42
N LYS A 817 0.78 73.16 -10.55
CA LYS A 817 0.84 72.26 -9.39
C LYS A 817 2.13 72.43 -8.57
N LYS A 818 3.23 72.86 -9.20
CA LYS A 818 4.56 73.01 -8.56
C LYS A 818 4.79 74.37 -7.92
N CYS A 819 4.40 75.46 -8.58
CA CYS A 819 4.75 76.82 -8.13
C CYS A 819 3.55 77.78 -8.03
N GLU A 820 2.33 77.25 -8.15
CA GLU A 820 1.05 77.99 -8.04
C GLU A 820 0.91 79.20 -8.98
N THR A 821 1.78 79.34 -9.99
CA THR A 821 1.65 80.42 -10.98
C THR A 821 0.43 80.17 -11.87
N PRO A 822 -0.44 81.17 -12.11
CA PRO A 822 -1.54 81.09 -13.07
C PRO A 822 -1.05 80.71 -14.47
N PHE A 823 -1.82 79.87 -15.16
CA PHE A 823 -1.46 79.41 -16.50
C PHE A 823 -1.70 80.50 -17.54
N GLU A 824 -0.65 80.77 -18.33
CA GLU A 824 -0.70 81.53 -19.58
C GLU A 824 0.23 80.86 -20.58
N PHE A 825 -0.11 80.93 -21.86
CA PHE A 825 0.80 80.51 -22.91
C PHE A 825 1.95 81.52 -23.02
N SER A 826 3.17 81.02 -23.25
CA SER A 826 4.33 81.88 -23.44
C SER A 826 4.17 82.69 -24.73
N THR A 827 4.01 84.02 -24.61
CA THR A 827 4.13 84.94 -25.74
C THR A 827 5.60 85.05 -26.13
N SER A 828 5.98 84.41 -27.23
CA SER A 828 7.33 84.50 -27.74
C SER A 828 7.61 85.89 -28.33
N ILE A 829 8.00 86.87 -27.50
CA ILE A 829 9.03 87.88 -27.84
C ILE A 829 9.78 88.30 -26.56
N LYS A 830 10.99 87.75 -26.37
CA LYS A 830 12.17 88.55 -26.03
C LYS A 830 13.29 88.16 -26.98
N LYS A 831 13.43 88.97 -28.04
CA LYS A 831 14.75 89.23 -28.62
C LYS A 831 15.50 90.09 -27.62
N SER A 832 16.62 89.61 -27.12
CA SER A 832 17.72 90.44 -26.64
C SER A 832 18.99 89.59 -26.61
N ILE A 833 19.83 89.85 -27.62
CA ILE A 833 21.29 89.67 -27.77
C ILE A 833 21.92 88.50 -27.03
#